data_AF-X6FRE8-F1
#
_entry.id   AF-X6FRE8-F1
#
_cell.length_a   1.000
_cell.length_b   1.000
_cell.length_c   1.000
_cell.angle_alpha   90.00
_cell.angle_beta   90.00
_cell.angle_gamma   90.00
#
_symmetry.space_group_name_H-M   'P 1'
#
loop_
_entity.id
_entity.type
_entity.pdbx_description
1 polymer ?
#
loop_
_entity_poly.entity_id
_entity_poly.type
_entity_poly.pdbx_seq_one_letter_code
_entity_poly.pdbx_strand_id
1 'polypeptide(L)'
;MPPFEGSDISALGLSNTEAEGFEAMLADREQEEVTLEMEAADDSLIVAGASADGAVAAARVSDASFKLIVDYETGGKAFYELVIKSRPIWPKEASGVTIGFGYDLGYVTRDEFRSDWAALPSGDRNLLETCVGFHSGKDPATKMQMLLASVKHIIVAWAPSEAVFKAKTLPKFALMTQNALPNTGLLSGDCFGTLVSLTFNRGASYSKAHNPTTDPKDRYREMRAIKAAMISRKFGDIPGLLKAMIRIWVGTAVETGLRRRRNDEAALFLTGLAAPVVASGPLDFGGDAAAADAGATAAAAPLPERAESVPASQPNDENFWTEVSEDDLAAEAENGLSGGILAGGATWAPDNVQPDYAHLGGNLLQNASFALKAEDLQLLAQLNDFDLSGAGDTVLFGLRGCGVVKDHTVSGGPILMDQRPDHNTPRCIIGVWKRATGTVSVFPASTVPNQAAVALYKRNRSAGNILATGLHSYVCGPHITSRTTPGCFLLRKPDMSKRVVVVRRSTDDLSYQKTDIVDRCAPGDNIHPTFFSTMAGFSSLGCQVVVGTFKEGRHSGPWSELRKAVGFTDNDGEPGKQFRYMLLTGAEARLASKMRIDGLAADPLSQRRLRRLRQGSSGQRVDQLQSKLQLAEPDGQMGPFSTESLHKFQTARQGARGSDGIFSPEMDEALGWGVFSTVGV
;
A
#
# COMPACT_ATOMS: atom_id res chain seq x y z
N MET A 1 15.07 -29.82 -15.33
CA MET A 1 15.70 -28.49 -15.33
C MET A 1 17.00 -28.59 -14.53
N PRO A 2 18.09 -27.88 -14.89
CA PRO A 2 19.01 -27.45 -13.85
C PRO A 2 18.24 -26.46 -12.93
N PRO A 3 18.49 -26.45 -11.61
CA PRO A 3 17.87 -25.45 -10.73
C PRO A 3 18.21 -24.04 -11.25
N PHE A 4 17.28 -23.09 -11.06
CA PHE A 4 17.54 -21.68 -11.30
C PHE A 4 18.91 -21.28 -10.73
N GLU A 5 19.71 -20.54 -11.49
CA GLU A 5 21.03 -20.08 -11.02
C GLU A 5 20.84 -19.25 -9.74
N GLY A 6 21.42 -19.69 -8.62
CA GLY A 6 21.16 -19.14 -7.28
C GLY A 6 21.52 -17.65 -7.11
N SER A 7 22.24 -17.04 -8.06
CA SER A 7 22.53 -15.61 -8.07
C SER A 7 21.30 -14.75 -8.39
N ASP A 8 20.38 -15.23 -9.23
CA ASP A 8 19.25 -14.41 -9.71
C ASP A 8 18.06 -14.46 -8.74
N ILE A 9 17.91 -15.58 -8.02
CA ILE A 9 16.89 -15.76 -6.98
C ILE A 9 17.23 -14.95 -5.71
N SER A 10 18.50 -14.92 -5.30
CA SER A 10 18.95 -14.18 -4.12
C SER A 10 18.87 -12.65 -4.29
N ALA A 11 19.04 -12.15 -5.52
CA ALA A 11 18.89 -10.73 -5.86
C ALA A 11 17.44 -10.21 -5.68
N LEU A 12 16.44 -11.10 -5.67
CA LEU A 12 15.04 -10.77 -5.42
C LEU A 12 14.61 -10.99 -3.97
N GLY A 13 15.53 -11.40 -3.09
CA GLY A 13 15.22 -11.76 -1.71
C GLY A 13 14.37 -13.03 -1.59
N LEU A 14 14.28 -13.84 -2.65
CA LEU A 14 13.58 -15.12 -2.65
C LEU A 14 14.55 -16.26 -2.33
N SER A 15 14.04 -17.31 -1.73
CA SER A 15 14.74 -18.58 -1.50
C SER A 15 14.50 -19.55 -2.67
N ASN A 16 15.42 -20.49 -2.88
CA ASN A 16 15.20 -21.57 -3.86
C ASN A 16 13.90 -22.33 -3.60
N THR A 17 13.53 -22.49 -2.33
CA THR A 17 12.28 -23.11 -1.87
C THR A 17 11.04 -22.34 -2.34
N GLU A 18 11.10 -21.01 -2.44
CA GLU A 18 9.98 -20.19 -2.93
C GLU A 18 9.81 -20.28 -4.45
N ALA A 19 10.91 -20.38 -5.21
CA ALA A 19 10.85 -20.61 -6.65
C ALA A 19 10.31 -22.01 -6.98
N GLU A 20 10.78 -23.05 -6.28
CA GLU A 20 10.24 -24.42 -6.40
C GLU A 20 8.77 -24.50 -5.98
N GLY A 21 8.37 -23.77 -4.93
CA GLY A 21 6.99 -23.66 -4.49
C GLY A 21 6.07 -22.99 -5.52
N PHE A 22 6.57 -22.00 -6.26
CA PHE A 22 5.83 -21.35 -7.34
C PHE A 22 5.61 -22.28 -8.55
N GLU A 23 6.66 -23.00 -9.00
CA GLU A 23 6.51 -24.00 -10.06
C GLU A 23 5.52 -25.10 -9.66
N ALA A 24 5.58 -25.56 -8.41
CA ALA A 24 4.63 -26.54 -7.88
C ALA A 24 3.19 -26.00 -7.85
N MET A 25 3.00 -24.70 -7.60
CA MET A 25 1.67 -24.07 -7.62
C MET A 25 1.09 -24.00 -9.03
N LEU A 26 1.92 -23.70 -10.04
CA LEU A 26 1.50 -23.75 -11.44
C LEU A 26 1.13 -25.18 -11.87
N ALA A 27 1.88 -26.19 -11.40
CA ALA A 27 1.57 -27.59 -11.66
C ALA A 27 0.27 -28.06 -10.99
N ASP A 28 0.01 -27.69 -9.72
CA ASP A 28 -1.25 -28.02 -9.02
C ASP A 28 -2.47 -27.40 -9.71
N ARG A 29 -2.36 -26.17 -10.24
CA ARG A 29 -3.41 -25.53 -11.05
C ARG A 29 -3.78 -26.37 -12.27
N GLU A 30 -2.78 -26.72 -13.07
CA GLU A 30 -2.95 -27.47 -14.33
C GLU A 30 -3.55 -28.86 -14.08
N GLN A 31 -3.16 -29.50 -12.98
CA GLN A 31 -3.78 -30.75 -12.55
C GLN A 31 -5.27 -30.58 -12.24
N GLU A 32 -5.67 -29.46 -11.63
CA GLU A 32 -7.09 -29.18 -11.37
C GLU A 32 -7.86 -28.89 -12.66
N GLU A 33 -7.30 -28.16 -13.62
CA GLU A 33 -7.95 -27.87 -14.91
C GLU A 33 -8.17 -29.14 -15.74
N VAL A 34 -7.19 -30.04 -15.82
CA VAL A 34 -7.32 -31.29 -16.58
C VAL A 34 -8.25 -32.30 -15.92
N THR A 35 -8.26 -32.38 -14.59
CA THR A 35 -9.27 -33.20 -13.88
C THR A 35 -10.68 -32.74 -14.24
N LEU A 36 -10.87 -31.45 -14.51
CA LEU A 36 -12.16 -30.89 -14.91
C LEU A 36 -12.46 -31.10 -16.38
N GLU A 37 -11.50 -30.97 -17.28
CA GLU A 37 -11.71 -31.25 -18.72
C GLU A 37 -12.00 -32.73 -18.99
N MET A 38 -11.34 -33.65 -18.28
CA MET A 38 -11.59 -35.10 -18.38
C MET A 38 -12.98 -35.48 -17.87
N GLU A 39 -13.51 -34.76 -16.87
CA GLU A 39 -14.86 -34.97 -16.33
C GLU A 39 -15.94 -34.20 -17.11
N ALA A 40 -15.61 -33.03 -17.68
CA ALA A 40 -16.49 -32.21 -18.52
C ALA A 40 -16.64 -32.76 -19.94
N ALA A 41 -15.88 -33.80 -20.32
CA ALA A 41 -16.11 -34.55 -21.55
C ALA A 41 -17.52 -35.19 -21.61
N ASP A 42 -18.27 -35.22 -20.50
CA ASP A 42 -19.67 -35.67 -20.43
C ASP A 42 -20.70 -34.51 -20.32
N ASP A 43 -20.26 -33.25 -20.27
CA ASP A 43 -21.16 -32.08 -20.28
C ASP A 43 -20.50 -30.93 -21.05
N SER A 44 -20.88 -30.78 -22.31
CA SER A 44 -20.30 -29.86 -23.29
C SER A 44 -20.40 -28.39 -22.85
N LEU A 45 -19.33 -27.85 -22.26
CA LEU A 45 -19.10 -26.41 -22.13
C LEU A 45 -18.10 -25.97 -23.19
N ILE A 46 -18.69 -25.32 -24.20
CA ILE A 46 -18.11 -24.87 -25.46
C ILE A 46 -16.88 -23.98 -25.24
N VAL A 47 -15.79 -24.33 -25.95
CA VAL A 47 -14.66 -23.46 -26.28
C VAL A 47 -15.20 -22.29 -27.11
N ALA A 48 -15.25 -21.10 -26.53
CA ALA A 48 -15.58 -19.88 -27.25
C ALA A 48 -14.50 -18.83 -26.94
N GLY A 49 -13.83 -18.34 -27.99
CA GLY A 49 -12.97 -17.16 -27.92
C GLY A 49 -13.72 -15.95 -27.34
N ALA A 50 -12.98 -14.93 -26.94
CA ALA A 50 -13.49 -13.76 -26.22
C ALA A 50 -14.81 -13.23 -26.81
N SER A 51 -15.93 -13.61 -26.19
CA SER A 51 -17.26 -13.13 -26.55
C SER A 51 -17.47 -11.72 -26.00
N ALA A 52 -18.42 -10.96 -26.55
CA ALA A 52 -18.79 -9.65 -26.02
C ALA A 52 -19.14 -9.72 -24.52
N ASP A 53 -19.80 -10.79 -24.09
CA ASP A 53 -20.14 -11.03 -22.68
C ASP A 53 -18.91 -11.28 -21.81
N GLY A 54 -17.88 -11.96 -22.33
CA GLY A 54 -16.62 -12.14 -21.63
C GLY A 54 -15.84 -10.85 -21.45
N ALA A 55 -15.85 -9.97 -22.46
CA ALA A 55 -15.25 -8.64 -22.34
C ALA A 55 -15.98 -7.78 -21.30
N VAL A 56 -17.32 -7.83 -21.27
CA VAL A 56 -18.14 -7.15 -20.26
C VAL A 56 -17.86 -7.70 -18.86
N ALA A 57 -17.76 -9.02 -18.71
CA ALA A 57 -17.41 -9.66 -17.44
C ALA A 57 -16.00 -9.23 -16.99
N ALA A 58 -15.00 -9.28 -17.87
CA ALA A 58 -13.63 -8.86 -17.56
C ALA A 58 -13.55 -7.38 -17.17
N ALA A 59 -14.32 -6.50 -17.79
CA ALA A 59 -14.35 -5.07 -17.44
C ALA A 59 -14.82 -4.80 -16.00
N ARG A 60 -15.50 -5.77 -15.37
CA ARG A 60 -15.93 -5.68 -13.97
C ARG A 60 -14.81 -6.07 -13.01
N VAL A 61 -13.77 -6.77 -13.46
CA VAL A 61 -12.62 -7.11 -12.61
C VAL A 61 -11.86 -5.83 -12.30
N SER A 62 -11.70 -5.52 -11.01
CA SER A 62 -10.96 -4.32 -10.59
C SER A 62 -9.48 -4.43 -10.91
N ASP A 63 -8.77 -3.30 -10.93
CA ASP A 63 -7.32 -3.28 -11.09
C ASP A 63 -6.60 -4.06 -9.96
N ALA A 64 -7.14 -4.04 -8.75
CA ALA A 64 -6.58 -4.78 -7.61
C ALA A 64 -6.74 -6.29 -7.80
N SER A 65 -7.92 -6.76 -8.25
CA SER A 65 -8.11 -8.17 -8.60
C SER A 65 -7.30 -8.59 -9.81
N PHE A 66 -7.21 -7.73 -10.83
CA PHE A 66 -6.37 -7.98 -12.00
C PHE A 66 -4.91 -8.18 -11.58
N LYS A 67 -4.38 -7.28 -10.74
CA LYS A 67 -3.02 -7.39 -10.21
C LYS A 67 -2.84 -8.66 -9.40
N LEU A 68 -3.79 -8.98 -8.51
CA LEU A 68 -3.72 -10.21 -7.70
C LEU A 68 -3.65 -11.45 -8.58
N ILE A 69 -4.50 -11.53 -9.62
CA ILE A 69 -4.47 -12.63 -10.59
C ILE A 69 -3.09 -12.68 -11.25
N VAL A 70 -2.64 -11.57 -11.84
CA VAL A 70 -1.34 -11.52 -12.53
C VAL A 70 -0.17 -11.89 -11.62
N ASP A 71 -0.14 -11.42 -10.38
CA ASP A 71 0.92 -11.74 -9.42
C ASP A 71 0.98 -13.25 -9.14
N TYR A 72 -0.17 -13.92 -8.98
CA TYR A 72 -0.20 -15.37 -8.76
C TYR A 72 0.00 -16.20 -10.02
N GLU A 73 -0.33 -15.68 -11.20
CA GLU A 73 -0.11 -16.39 -12.47
C GLU A 73 1.33 -16.22 -13.01
N THR A 74 2.08 -15.24 -12.50
CA THR A 74 3.44 -14.92 -13.01
C THR A 74 4.54 -14.91 -11.97
N GLY A 75 4.19 -14.95 -10.68
CA GLY A 75 5.11 -14.65 -9.57
C GLY A 75 5.36 -13.14 -9.40
N GLY A 76 4.69 -12.30 -10.19
CA GLY A 76 4.90 -10.87 -10.29
C GLY A 76 5.94 -10.48 -11.35
N LYS A 77 5.92 -9.22 -11.78
CA LYS A 77 6.76 -8.72 -12.88
C LYS A 77 8.25 -8.98 -12.71
N ALA A 78 8.78 -8.73 -11.51
CA ALA A 78 10.19 -8.95 -11.23
C ALA A 78 10.58 -10.44 -11.33
N PHE A 79 9.73 -11.35 -10.83
CA PHE A 79 9.96 -12.78 -10.96
C PHE A 79 9.89 -13.23 -12.43
N TYR A 80 8.90 -12.75 -13.17
CA TYR A 80 8.75 -13.05 -14.59
C TYR A 80 9.95 -12.58 -15.43
N GLU A 81 10.43 -11.36 -15.20
CA GLU A 81 11.52 -10.76 -15.99
C GLU A 81 12.91 -11.24 -15.58
N LEU A 82 13.13 -11.59 -14.30
CA LEU A 82 14.46 -11.89 -13.78
C LEU A 82 14.68 -13.37 -13.48
N VAL A 83 13.66 -14.11 -13.02
CA VAL A 83 13.76 -15.55 -12.70
C VAL A 83 13.34 -16.40 -13.89
N ILE A 84 12.12 -16.19 -14.39
CA ILE A 84 11.65 -16.85 -15.62
C ILE A 84 12.37 -16.29 -16.86
N LYS A 85 12.94 -15.08 -16.74
CA LYS A 85 13.65 -14.37 -17.82
C LYS A 85 12.78 -14.14 -19.06
N SER A 86 11.46 -14.01 -18.85
CA SER A 86 10.46 -13.87 -19.91
C SER A 86 10.50 -15.00 -20.96
N ARG A 87 10.81 -16.23 -20.52
CA ARG A 87 10.96 -17.39 -21.41
C ARG A 87 9.81 -18.37 -21.28
N PRO A 88 9.54 -19.18 -22.33
CA PRO A 88 8.64 -20.31 -22.23
C PRO A 88 9.06 -21.27 -21.11
N ILE A 89 8.07 -21.80 -20.40
CA ILE A 89 8.26 -22.83 -19.37
C ILE A 89 7.39 -24.04 -19.67
N TRP A 90 7.66 -25.14 -18.98
CA TRP A 90 6.80 -26.32 -18.99
C TRP A 90 6.52 -26.73 -17.54
N PRO A 91 5.33 -26.42 -17.00
CA PRO A 91 4.96 -26.71 -15.61
C PRO A 91 4.82 -28.22 -15.29
N LYS A 92 4.95 -29.09 -16.28
CA LYS A 92 4.76 -30.56 -16.22
C LYS A 92 3.29 -30.96 -16.01
N GLU A 93 3.06 -32.12 -15.39
CA GLU A 93 1.76 -32.78 -15.19
C GLU A 93 0.98 -33.00 -16.48
N ALA A 94 -0.07 -32.23 -16.74
CA ALA A 94 -0.87 -32.36 -17.94
C ALA A 94 -0.67 -31.20 -18.93
N SER A 95 0.13 -30.19 -18.54
CA SER A 95 0.35 -28.94 -19.28
C SER A 95 1.19 -29.12 -20.56
N GLY A 96 1.01 -28.18 -21.48
CA GLY A 96 1.87 -27.92 -22.63
C GLY A 96 2.99 -26.91 -22.31
N VAL A 97 3.65 -26.42 -23.36
CA VAL A 97 4.59 -25.30 -23.21
C VAL A 97 3.79 -24.03 -22.92
N THR A 98 4.08 -23.36 -21.81
CA THR A 98 3.36 -22.17 -21.35
C THR A 98 4.19 -20.91 -21.59
N ILE A 99 3.55 -19.87 -22.11
CA ILE A 99 4.16 -18.55 -22.35
C ILE A 99 3.35 -17.43 -21.70
N GLY A 100 3.95 -16.24 -21.58
CA GLY A 100 3.28 -15.09 -21.03
C GLY A 100 2.66 -15.35 -19.65
N PHE A 101 1.43 -14.89 -19.45
CA PHE A 101 0.72 -15.02 -18.18
C PHE A 101 -0.14 -16.29 -18.23
N GLY A 102 0.50 -17.44 -18.03
CA GLY A 102 -0.17 -18.73 -17.97
C GLY A 102 -0.83 -19.19 -19.26
N TYR A 103 -0.41 -18.67 -20.43
CA TYR A 103 -0.97 -19.06 -21.73
C TYR A 103 -0.38 -20.39 -22.18
N ASP A 104 -1.13 -21.49 -22.02
CA ASP A 104 -0.69 -22.83 -22.39
C ASP A 104 -0.92 -23.12 -23.89
N LEU A 105 0.17 -23.36 -24.62
CA LEU A 105 0.14 -23.68 -26.05
C LEU A 105 -0.50 -25.05 -26.32
N GLY A 106 -0.52 -25.94 -25.33
CA GLY A 106 -1.12 -27.27 -25.41
C GLY A 106 -2.63 -27.27 -25.64
N TYR A 107 -3.32 -26.20 -25.23
CA TYR A 107 -4.79 -26.12 -25.16
C TYR A 107 -5.40 -25.06 -26.08
N VAL A 108 -4.64 -24.53 -27.03
CA VAL A 108 -5.12 -23.56 -28.02
C VAL A 108 -5.00 -24.12 -29.43
N THR A 109 -5.77 -23.58 -30.36
CA THR A 109 -5.60 -23.85 -31.79
C THR A 109 -4.50 -22.95 -32.38
N ARG A 110 -3.98 -23.33 -33.55
CA ARG A 110 -2.98 -22.53 -34.26
C ARG A 110 -3.51 -21.17 -34.68
N ASP A 111 -4.78 -21.10 -35.09
CA ASP A 111 -5.39 -19.84 -35.52
C ASP A 111 -5.57 -18.88 -34.33
N GLU A 112 -6.01 -19.39 -33.18
CA GLU A 112 -6.06 -18.61 -31.92
C GLU A 112 -4.68 -18.11 -31.54
N PHE A 113 -3.68 -18.99 -31.50
CA PHE A 113 -2.31 -18.61 -31.18
C PHE A 113 -1.76 -17.53 -32.13
N ARG A 114 -1.98 -17.67 -33.45
CA ARG A 114 -1.51 -16.70 -34.45
C ARG A 114 -2.17 -15.34 -34.29
N SER A 115 -3.47 -15.33 -33.98
CA SER A 115 -4.26 -14.12 -33.70
C SER A 115 -3.73 -13.43 -32.45
N ASP A 116 -3.63 -14.17 -31.36
CA ASP A 116 -3.40 -13.63 -30.02
C ASP A 116 -1.98 -13.10 -29.89
N TRP A 117 -1.01 -13.80 -30.47
CA TRP A 117 0.40 -13.44 -30.43
C TRP A 117 0.89 -12.75 -31.71
N ALA A 118 0.01 -12.10 -32.47
CA ALA A 118 0.36 -11.39 -33.71
C ALA A 118 1.45 -10.32 -33.53
N ALA A 119 1.60 -9.78 -32.33
CA ALA A 119 2.63 -8.80 -31.98
C ALA A 119 4.04 -9.40 -31.80
N LEU A 120 4.18 -10.73 -31.68
CA LEU A 120 5.50 -11.37 -31.63
C LEU A 120 6.17 -11.36 -33.01
N PRO A 121 7.52 -11.28 -33.06
CA PRO A 121 8.26 -11.46 -34.29
C PRO A 121 7.85 -12.74 -35.01
N SER A 122 7.68 -12.68 -36.32
CA SER A 122 7.18 -13.82 -37.11
C SER A 122 8.04 -15.08 -36.97
N GLY A 123 9.36 -14.92 -36.82
CA GLY A 123 10.28 -16.04 -36.56
C GLY A 123 9.97 -16.74 -35.25
N ASP A 124 9.89 -15.99 -34.15
CA ASP A 124 9.60 -16.50 -32.81
C ASP A 124 8.21 -17.13 -32.74
N ARG A 125 7.21 -16.46 -33.33
CA ARG A 125 5.83 -16.97 -33.41
C ARG A 125 5.77 -18.29 -34.18
N ASN A 126 6.44 -18.42 -35.32
CA ASN A 126 6.46 -19.67 -36.07
C ASN A 126 7.10 -20.83 -35.29
N LEU A 127 8.12 -20.55 -34.48
CA LEU A 127 8.76 -21.55 -33.62
C LEU A 127 7.82 -21.97 -32.48
N LEU A 128 7.20 -21.01 -31.79
CA LEU A 128 6.23 -21.28 -30.73
C LEU A 128 4.99 -22.04 -31.23
N GLU A 129 4.54 -21.77 -32.47
CA GLU A 129 3.43 -22.49 -33.09
C GLU A 129 3.68 -24.01 -33.20
N THR A 130 4.95 -24.44 -33.23
CA THR A 130 5.30 -25.87 -33.26
C THR A 130 4.96 -26.59 -31.95
N CYS A 131 4.80 -25.86 -30.85
CA CYS A 131 4.39 -26.41 -29.56
C CYS A 131 2.87 -26.53 -29.42
N VAL A 132 2.10 -25.91 -30.32
CA VAL A 132 0.64 -25.80 -30.19
C VAL A 132 -0.04 -27.16 -30.31
N GLY A 133 -0.91 -27.48 -29.35
CA GLY A 133 -1.68 -28.72 -29.29
C GLY A 133 -0.92 -29.93 -28.70
N PHE A 134 0.30 -29.71 -28.19
CA PHE A 134 1.08 -30.74 -27.50
C PHE A 134 1.09 -30.47 -25.99
N HIS A 135 0.73 -31.48 -25.22
CA HIS A 135 0.63 -31.36 -23.76
C HIS A 135 0.80 -32.72 -23.10
N SER A 136 1.17 -32.70 -21.83
CA SER A 136 1.64 -33.89 -21.10
C SER A 136 0.53 -34.88 -20.75
N GLY A 137 -0.73 -34.46 -20.85
CA GLY A 137 -1.90 -35.35 -20.76
C GLY A 137 -2.06 -36.28 -21.96
N LYS A 138 -1.41 -35.98 -23.09
CA LYS A 138 -1.51 -36.72 -24.36
C LYS A 138 -0.17 -37.17 -24.92
N ASP A 139 0.88 -36.37 -24.71
CA ASP A 139 2.19 -36.53 -25.32
C ASP A 139 3.24 -36.93 -24.26
N PRO A 140 4.26 -37.73 -24.63
CA PRO A 140 5.28 -38.16 -23.68
C PRO A 140 6.17 -36.99 -23.24
N ALA A 141 6.62 -37.04 -21.98
CA ALA A 141 7.50 -36.03 -21.37
C ALA A 141 8.75 -35.72 -22.21
N THR A 142 9.32 -36.72 -22.90
CA THR A 142 10.48 -36.54 -23.79
C THR A 142 10.18 -35.59 -24.94
N LYS A 143 8.97 -35.66 -25.52
CA LYS A 143 8.52 -34.75 -26.57
C LYS A 143 8.33 -33.33 -26.04
N MET A 144 7.74 -33.19 -24.85
CA MET A 144 7.58 -31.89 -24.20
C MET A 144 8.92 -31.21 -23.89
N GLN A 145 9.91 -31.99 -23.43
CA GLN A 145 11.28 -31.50 -23.23
C GLN A 145 11.93 -31.03 -24.53
N MET A 146 11.75 -31.78 -25.63
CA MET A 146 12.26 -31.40 -26.95
C MET A 146 11.61 -30.11 -27.47
N LEU A 147 10.29 -29.98 -27.34
CA LEU A 147 9.54 -28.78 -27.72
C LEU A 147 9.98 -27.57 -26.89
N LEU A 148 10.05 -27.70 -25.56
CA LEU A 148 10.56 -26.61 -24.73
C LEU A 148 11.99 -26.22 -25.11
N ALA A 149 12.86 -27.20 -25.35
CA ALA A 149 14.25 -26.94 -25.72
C ALA A 149 14.39 -26.16 -27.04
N SER A 150 13.47 -26.35 -28.00
CA SER A 150 13.48 -25.61 -29.26
C SER A 150 13.03 -24.17 -29.13
N VAL A 151 12.23 -23.83 -28.11
CA VAL A 151 11.65 -22.48 -27.95
C VAL A 151 12.13 -21.71 -26.71
N LYS A 152 12.87 -22.33 -25.79
CA LYS A 152 13.30 -21.72 -24.51
C LYS A 152 14.11 -20.41 -24.63
N HIS A 153 14.64 -20.13 -25.81
CA HIS A 153 15.45 -18.94 -26.08
C HIS A 153 14.60 -17.72 -26.47
N ILE A 154 13.32 -17.93 -26.79
CA ILE A 154 12.39 -16.89 -27.20
C ILE A 154 12.02 -16.03 -25.99
N ILE A 155 12.01 -14.71 -26.20
CA ILE A 155 11.67 -13.74 -25.17
C ILE A 155 10.25 -13.25 -25.41
N VAL A 156 9.35 -13.60 -24.50
CA VAL A 156 7.96 -13.18 -24.48
C VAL A 156 7.82 -12.06 -23.45
N ALA A 157 8.05 -10.82 -23.87
CA ALA A 157 8.13 -9.69 -22.93
C ALA A 157 6.82 -9.47 -22.13
N TRP A 158 6.93 -8.76 -21.00
CA TRP A 158 5.80 -8.45 -20.12
C TRP A 158 4.64 -7.75 -20.84
N ALA A 159 4.92 -6.69 -21.60
CA ALA A 159 3.90 -5.88 -22.25
C ALA A 159 3.00 -6.66 -23.24
N PRO A 160 3.53 -7.45 -24.20
CA PRO A 160 2.68 -8.29 -25.05
C PRO A 160 1.96 -9.39 -24.25
N SER A 161 2.59 -9.94 -23.20
CA SER A 161 1.94 -10.93 -22.34
C SER A 161 0.72 -10.38 -21.60
N GLU A 162 0.84 -9.18 -21.03
CA GLU A 162 -0.26 -8.48 -20.36
C GLU A 162 -1.38 -8.11 -21.34
N ALA A 163 -1.03 -7.69 -22.55
CA ALA A 163 -2.01 -7.36 -23.59
C ALA A 163 -2.83 -8.59 -24.00
N VAL A 164 -2.18 -9.73 -24.25
CA VAL A 164 -2.87 -11.00 -24.55
C VAL A 164 -3.74 -11.44 -23.39
N PHE A 165 -3.20 -11.39 -22.16
CA PHE A 165 -3.93 -11.79 -20.97
C PHE A 165 -5.22 -10.97 -20.77
N LYS A 166 -5.15 -9.64 -20.92
CA LYS A 166 -6.33 -8.75 -20.84
C LYS A 166 -7.33 -9.01 -21.95
N ALA A 167 -6.86 -9.27 -23.17
CA ALA A 167 -7.72 -9.40 -24.33
C ALA A 167 -8.38 -10.78 -24.46
N LYS A 168 -7.76 -11.83 -23.91
CA LYS A 168 -8.12 -13.22 -24.22
C LYS A 168 -8.40 -14.03 -22.96
N THR A 169 -7.42 -14.10 -22.06
CA THR A 169 -7.48 -15.00 -20.91
C THR A 169 -8.43 -14.51 -19.84
N LEU A 170 -8.33 -13.24 -19.42
CA LEU A 170 -9.20 -12.67 -18.40
C LEU A 170 -10.70 -12.70 -18.79
N PRO A 171 -11.10 -12.32 -20.03
CA PRO A 171 -12.48 -12.48 -20.50
C PRO A 171 -13.03 -13.90 -20.39
N LYS A 172 -12.25 -14.91 -20.76
CA LYS A 172 -12.64 -16.33 -20.66
C LYS A 172 -12.99 -16.67 -19.21
N PHE A 173 -12.07 -16.44 -18.28
CA PHE A 173 -12.27 -16.82 -16.88
C PHE A 173 -13.33 -15.97 -16.17
N ALA A 174 -13.42 -14.67 -16.47
CA ALA A 174 -14.47 -13.82 -15.95
C ALA A 174 -15.88 -14.31 -16.35
N LEU A 175 -16.05 -14.72 -17.61
CA LEU A 175 -17.32 -15.29 -18.07
C LEU A 175 -17.62 -16.63 -17.42
N MET A 176 -16.63 -17.51 -17.28
CA MET A 176 -16.78 -18.80 -16.60
C MET A 176 -17.25 -18.61 -15.16
N THR A 177 -16.64 -17.67 -14.42
CA THR A 177 -17.06 -17.33 -13.04
C THR A 177 -18.48 -16.79 -13.01
N GLN A 178 -18.81 -15.87 -13.92
CA GLN A 178 -20.15 -15.27 -14.02
C GLN A 178 -21.23 -16.32 -14.28
N ASN A 179 -20.96 -17.32 -15.12
CA ASN A 179 -21.91 -18.37 -15.46
C ASN A 179 -22.05 -19.41 -14.35
N ALA A 180 -20.97 -19.70 -13.62
CA ALA A 180 -20.99 -20.75 -12.60
C ALA A 180 -21.59 -20.30 -11.26
N LEU A 181 -21.61 -18.98 -10.99
CA LEU A 181 -22.08 -18.39 -9.74
C LEU A 181 -23.24 -17.40 -9.97
N PRO A 182 -24.36 -17.55 -9.24
CA PRO A 182 -25.46 -16.58 -9.31
C PRO A 182 -25.10 -15.28 -8.60
N ASN A 183 -25.88 -14.22 -8.81
CA ASN A 183 -25.75 -12.93 -8.12
C ASN A 183 -24.37 -12.26 -8.24
N THR A 184 -23.54 -12.66 -9.22
CA THR A 184 -22.22 -12.04 -9.44
C THR A 184 -22.35 -10.56 -9.75
N GLY A 185 -23.43 -10.12 -10.41
CA GLY A 185 -23.73 -8.69 -10.67
C GLY A 185 -23.92 -7.82 -9.42
N LEU A 186 -24.17 -8.43 -8.25
CA LEU A 186 -24.27 -7.72 -6.96
C LEU A 186 -22.90 -7.55 -6.28
N LEU A 187 -21.84 -8.13 -6.84
CA LEU A 187 -20.49 -8.02 -6.31
C LEU A 187 -19.79 -6.81 -6.92
N SER A 188 -19.02 -6.11 -6.07
CA SER A 188 -18.01 -5.15 -6.53
C SER A 188 -16.94 -5.85 -7.38
N GLY A 189 -16.14 -5.06 -8.09
CA GLY A 189 -15.08 -5.59 -8.94
C GLY A 189 -14.00 -6.38 -8.20
N ASP A 190 -13.71 -6.01 -6.95
CA ASP A 190 -12.78 -6.73 -6.06
C ASP A 190 -13.36 -8.10 -5.65
N CYS A 191 -14.64 -8.14 -5.25
CA CYS A 191 -15.32 -9.38 -4.90
C CYS A 191 -15.44 -10.32 -6.11
N PHE A 192 -15.90 -9.79 -7.25
CA PHE A 192 -16.04 -10.56 -8.47
C PHE A 192 -14.67 -11.05 -8.96
N GLY A 193 -13.69 -10.17 -9.06
CA GLY A 193 -12.34 -10.50 -9.51
C GLY A 193 -11.62 -11.49 -8.60
N THR A 194 -11.92 -11.52 -7.30
CA THR A 194 -11.45 -12.59 -6.40
C THR A 194 -12.01 -13.95 -6.76
N LEU A 195 -13.31 -14.04 -7.09
CA LEU A 195 -13.91 -15.29 -7.58
C LEU A 195 -13.37 -15.68 -8.95
N VAL A 196 -13.01 -14.70 -9.79
CA VAL A 196 -12.26 -14.94 -11.03
C VAL A 196 -10.89 -15.54 -10.72
N SER A 197 -10.14 -15.01 -9.76
CA SER A 197 -8.86 -15.61 -9.33
C SER A 197 -9.02 -17.04 -8.82
N LEU A 198 -10.05 -17.31 -8.02
CA LEU A 198 -10.36 -18.67 -7.56
C LEU A 198 -10.71 -19.59 -8.74
N THR A 199 -11.51 -19.11 -9.70
CA THR A 199 -11.86 -19.88 -10.91
C THR A 199 -10.63 -20.12 -11.78
N PHE A 200 -9.70 -19.17 -11.82
CA PHE A 200 -8.42 -19.32 -12.52
C PHE A 200 -7.55 -20.42 -11.89
N ASN A 201 -7.57 -20.51 -10.55
CA ASN A 201 -6.79 -21.51 -9.83
C ASN A 201 -7.40 -22.91 -9.85
N ARG A 202 -8.73 -23.02 -9.77
CA ARG A 202 -9.45 -24.26 -9.44
C ARG A 202 -10.55 -24.65 -10.45
N GLY A 203 -10.68 -23.91 -11.55
CA GLY A 203 -11.79 -24.01 -12.48
C GLY A 203 -13.14 -23.59 -11.91
N ALA A 204 -14.21 -23.76 -12.70
CA ALA A 204 -15.57 -23.31 -12.36
C ALA A 204 -16.40 -24.33 -11.57
N SER A 205 -15.76 -25.13 -10.72
CA SER A 205 -16.27 -26.38 -10.12
C SER A 205 -17.16 -26.18 -8.90
N TYR A 206 -17.97 -25.13 -8.93
CA TYR A 206 -18.83 -24.72 -7.82
C TYR A 206 -20.03 -25.66 -7.55
N SER A 207 -20.26 -26.64 -8.42
CA SER A 207 -21.36 -27.62 -8.29
C SER A 207 -20.87 -29.08 -8.23
N LYS A 208 -19.55 -29.32 -8.25
CA LYS A 208 -18.99 -30.68 -8.34
C LYS A 208 -19.32 -31.47 -7.07
N ALA A 209 -20.10 -32.54 -7.24
CA ALA A 209 -20.52 -33.41 -6.15
C ALA A 209 -19.31 -34.13 -5.53
N HIS A 210 -19.36 -34.38 -4.22
CA HIS A 210 -18.31 -35.13 -3.54
C HIS A 210 -18.42 -36.62 -3.89
N ASN A 211 -17.35 -37.19 -4.44
CA ASN A 211 -17.19 -38.62 -4.60
C ASN A 211 -16.08 -39.11 -3.66
N PRO A 212 -16.42 -39.78 -2.54
CA PRO A 212 -15.42 -40.22 -1.56
C PRO A 212 -14.37 -41.20 -2.12
N THR A 213 -14.68 -41.90 -3.23
CA THR A 213 -13.76 -42.86 -3.85
C THR A 213 -12.65 -42.18 -4.63
N THR A 214 -12.96 -41.08 -5.33
CA THR A 214 -11.99 -40.34 -6.18
C THR A 214 -11.49 -39.05 -5.53
N ASP A 215 -12.20 -38.52 -4.53
CA ASP A 215 -11.87 -37.30 -3.79
C ASP A 215 -12.03 -37.51 -2.27
N PRO A 216 -11.13 -38.27 -1.62
CA PRO A 216 -11.23 -38.53 -0.18
C PRO A 216 -11.07 -37.27 0.69
N LYS A 217 -10.55 -36.18 0.13
CA LYS A 217 -10.36 -34.89 0.84
C LYS A 217 -11.53 -33.92 0.67
N ASP A 218 -12.53 -34.25 -0.15
CA ASP A 218 -13.63 -33.35 -0.54
C ASP A 218 -13.10 -31.97 -0.96
N ARG A 219 -12.23 -31.92 -1.97
CA ARG A 219 -11.51 -30.71 -2.42
C ARG A 219 -12.45 -29.57 -2.82
N TYR A 220 -13.69 -29.86 -3.22
CA TYR A 220 -14.65 -28.85 -3.71
C TYR A 220 -15.66 -28.38 -2.67
N ARG A 221 -15.54 -28.82 -1.41
CA ARG A 221 -16.45 -28.47 -0.31
C ARG A 221 -16.68 -26.97 -0.16
N GLU A 222 -15.60 -26.20 -0.05
CA GLU A 222 -15.69 -24.75 0.15
C GLU A 222 -16.18 -24.04 -1.12
N MET A 223 -15.93 -24.57 -2.32
CA MET A 223 -16.49 -24.01 -3.57
C MET A 223 -18.01 -24.20 -3.63
N ARG A 224 -18.53 -25.37 -3.25
CA ARG A 224 -19.99 -25.58 -3.12
C ARG A 224 -20.60 -24.65 -2.08
N ALA A 225 -19.92 -24.46 -0.95
CA ALA A 225 -20.37 -23.52 0.08
C ALA A 225 -20.36 -22.06 -0.41
N ILE A 226 -19.37 -21.65 -1.21
CA ILE A 226 -19.33 -20.32 -1.85
C ILE A 226 -20.54 -20.16 -2.77
N LYS A 227 -20.89 -21.17 -3.57
CA LYS A 227 -22.11 -21.13 -4.39
C LYS A 227 -23.37 -20.98 -3.55
N ALA A 228 -23.48 -21.70 -2.44
CA ALA A 228 -24.61 -21.57 -1.51
C ALA A 228 -24.69 -20.18 -0.88
N ALA A 229 -23.55 -19.59 -0.51
CA ALA A 229 -23.46 -18.22 0.01
C ALA A 229 -23.86 -17.18 -1.06
N MET A 230 -23.44 -17.39 -2.32
CA MET A 230 -23.85 -16.56 -3.46
C MET A 230 -25.37 -16.64 -3.71
N ILE A 231 -25.97 -17.84 -3.69
CA ILE A 231 -27.42 -18.03 -3.81
C ILE A 231 -28.16 -17.28 -2.70
N SER A 232 -27.69 -17.43 -1.46
CA SER A 232 -28.31 -16.84 -0.26
C SER A 232 -27.96 -15.37 -0.03
N ARG A 233 -27.16 -14.75 -0.94
CA ARG A 233 -26.61 -13.39 -0.82
C ARG A 233 -25.84 -13.14 0.48
N LYS A 234 -25.31 -14.20 1.11
CA LYS A 234 -24.44 -14.12 2.28
C LYS A 234 -22.99 -13.92 1.86
N PHE A 235 -22.73 -12.86 1.09
CA PHE A 235 -21.41 -12.62 0.52
C PHE A 235 -20.32 -12.48 1.60
N GLY A 236 -20.69 -12.01 2.80
CA GLY A 236 -19.81 -11.92 3.97
C GLY A 236 -19.21 -13.26 4.44
N ASP A 237 -19.79 -14.40 4.08
CA ASP A 237 -19.28 -15.72 4.47
C ASP A 237 -18.12 -16.18 3.56
N ILE A 238 -18.04 -15.65 2.33
CA ILE A 238 -17.10 -16.09 1.29
C ILE A 238 -15.62 -15.95 1.71
N PRO A 239 -15.17 -14.87 2.36
CA PRO A 239 -13.79 -14.77 2.85
C PRO A 239 -13.40 -15.88 3.83
N GLY A 240 -14.32 -16.29 4.71
CA GLY A 240 -14.10 -17.42 5.62
C GLY A 240 -13.96 -18.74 4.87
N LEU A 241 -14.79 -18.95 3.84
CA LEU A 241 -14.75 -20.13 2.97
C LEU A 241 -13.46 -20.20 2.13
N LEU A 242 -12.98 -19.07 1.61
CA LEU A 242 -11.68 -18.98 0.91
C LEU A 242 -10.54 -19.45 1.81
N LYS A 243 -10.51 -19.01 3.07
CA LYS A 243 -9.48 -19.42 4.05
C LYS A 243 -9.62 -20.87 4.49
N ALA A 244 -10.85 -21.36 4.69
CA ALA A 244 -11.09 -22.74 5.08
C ALA A 244 -10.57 -23.75 4.03
N MET A 245 -10.50 -23.33 2.77
CA MET A 245 -9.99 -24.13 1.65
C MET A 245 -8.50 -24.51 1.78
N ILE A 246 -7.72 -23.77 2.57
CA ILE A 246 -6.27 -24.01 2.78
C ILE A 246 -5.97 -25.44 3.24
N ARG A 247 -6.92 -26.08 3.95
CA ARG A 247 -6.82 -27.47 4.42
C ARG A 247 -6.47 -28.49 3.32
N ILE A 248 -6.79 -28.21 2.05
CA ILE A 248 -6.58 -29.13 0.93
C ILE A 248 -5.08 -29.44 0.76
N TRP A 249 -4.27 -28.41 0.99
CA TRP A 249 -2.84 -28.40 0.72
C TRP A 249 -1.98 -28.55 1.97
N VAL A 250 -2.58 -28.78 3.14
CA VAL A 250 -1.80 -29.04 4.37
C VAL A 250 -0.91 -30.26 4.16
N GLY A 251 0.39 -30.08 4.37
CA GLY A 251 1.43 -31.09 4.18
C GLY A 251 1.89 -31.29 2.74
N THR A 252 1.50 -30.44 1.78
CA THR A 252 1.99 -30.49 0.39
C THR A 252 3.03 -29.39 0.13
N ALA A 253 3.82 -29.54 -0.93
CA ALA A 253 4.83 -28.54 -1.33
C ALA A 253 4.23 -27.17 -1.69
N VAL A 254 2.94 -27.13 -2.03
CA VAL A 254 2.23 -25.90 -2.43
C VAL A 254 1.49 -25.21 -1.27
N GLU A 255 1.54 -25.78 -0.05
CA GLU A 255 0.81 -25.27 1.12
C GLU A 255 1.05 -23.78 1.34
N THR A 256 2.31 -23.36 1.38
CA THR A 256 2.70 -21.97 1.67
C THR A 256 2.17 -21.01 0.61
N GLY A 257 2.32 -21.36 -0.68
CA GLY A 257 1.86 -20.54 -1.80
C GLY A 257 0.33 -20.41 -1.82
N LEU A 258 -0.39 -21.51 -1.63
CA LEU A 258 -1.85 -21.51 -1.67
C LEU A 258 -2.46 -20.92 -0.40
N ARG A 259 -1.81 -21.09 0.76
CA ARG A 259 -2.14 -20.36 1.99
C ARG A 259 -2.07 -18.85 1.77
N ARG A 260 -1.01 -18.37 1.14
CA ARG A 260 -0.88 -16.95 0.79
C ARG A 260 -1.99 -16.52 -0.19
N ARG A 261 -2.18 -17.25 -1.30
CA ARG A 261 -3.22 -16.96 -2.30
C ARG A 261 -4.62 -16.87 -1.72
N ARG A 262 -5.04 -17.88 -0.94
CA ARG A 262 -6.36 -17.89 -0.30
C ARG A 262 -6.55 -16.75 0.71
N ASN A 263 -5.48 -16.36 1.43
CA ASN A 263 -5.55 -15.24 2.37
C ASN A 263 -5.63 -13.88 1.67
N ASP A 264 -4.82 -13.67 0.62
CA ASP A 264 -4.81 -12.43 -0.16
C ASP A 264 -6.14 -12.25 -0.90
N GLU A 265 -6.67 -13.33 -1.49
CA GLU A 265 -8.01 -13.36 -2.07
C GLU A 265 -9.10 -13.04 -1.03
N ALA A 266 -9.08 -13.68 0.14
CA ALA A 266 -10.05 -13.38 1.19
C ALA A 266 -9.97 -11.93 1.67
N ALA A 267 -8.77 -11.35 1.75
CA ALA A 267 -8.57 -9.96 2.12
C ALA A 267 -9.10 -9.00 1.04
N LEU A 268 -8.89 -9.32 -0.24
CA LEU A 268 -9.40 -8.53 -1.36
C LEU A 268 -10.93 -8.63 -1.45
N PHE A 269 -11.51 -9.81 -1.25
CA PHE A 269 -12.97 -9.98 -1.20
C PHE A 269 -13.59 -9.16 -0.05
N LEU A 270 -12.97 -9.16 1.14
CA LEU A 270 -13.41 -8.31 2.25
C LEU A 270 -13.34 -6.81 1.91
N THR A 271 -12.30 -6.39 1.19
CA THR A 271 -12.18 -5.01 0.69
C THR A 271 -13.33 -4.69 -0.26
N GLY A 272 -13.65 -5.60 -1.17
CA GLY A 272 -14.74 -5.46 -2.11
C GLY A 272 -16.13 -5.42 -1.46
N LEU A 273 -16.33 -6.08 -0.31
CA LEU A 273 -17.59 -6.01 0.44
C LEU A 273 -17.80 -4.65 1.12
N ALA A 274 -16.71 -3.95 1.46
CA ALA A 274 -16.74 -2.63 2.05
C ALA A 274 -16.87 -1.50 1.01
N ALA A 275 -16.73 -1.81 -0.28
CA ALA A 275 -16.88 -0.87 -1.37
C ALA A 275 -18.36 -0.78 -1.83
N PRO A 276 -18.91 0.43 -2.07
CA PRO A 276 -20.25 0.56 -2.60
C PRO A 276 -20.33 -0.08 -4.00
N VAL A 277 -21.35 -0.92 -4.21
CA VAL A 277 -21.59 -1.60 -5.49
C VAL A 277 -22.00 -0.56 -6.52
N VAL A 278 -21.12 -0.28 -7.50
CA VAL A 278 -21.46 0.57 -8.65
C VAL A 278 -22.32 -0.26 -9.61
N ALA A 279 -23.64 -0.24 -9.38
CA ALA A 279 -24.59 -0.85 -10.30
C ALA A 279 -24.87 0.10 -11.47
N SER A 280 -24.71 -0.41 -12.69
CA SER A 280 -25.06 0.28 -13.93
C SER A 280 -26.49 -0.10 -14.36
N GLY A 281 -27.37 0.90 -14.41
CA GLY A 281 -28.63 0.87 -15.19
C GLY A 281 -29.90 0.39 -14.47
N PRO A 282 -31.10 0.81 -14.93
CA PRO A 282 -32.12 1.40 -14.06
C PRO A 282 -33.28 0.46 -13.72
N LEU A 283 -33.93 0.68 -12.57
CA LEU A 283 -35.37 0.95 -12.43
C LEU A 283 -35.81 0.97 -10.95
N ASP A 284 -36.47 2.08 -10.61
CA ASP A 284 -37.60 2.29 -9.69
C ASP A 284 -38.16 1.09 -8.92
N PHE A 285 -38.36 1.26 -7.60
CA PHE A 285 -39.63 1.00 -6.90
C PHE A 285 -39.62 1.72 -5.54
N GLY A 286 -40.61 2.59 -5.34
CA GLY A 286 -40.90 3.21 -4.06
C GLY A 286 -41.35 2.21 -2.97
N GLY A 287 -41.29 2.67 -1.72
CA GLY A 287 -41.84 1.97 -0.56
C GLY A 287 -41.24 2.47 0.74
N ASP A 288 -42.05 3.20 1.51
CA ASP A 288 -41.81 3.58 2.91
C ASP A 288 -41.38 2.40 3.77
N ALA A 289 -40.44 2.63 4.71
CA ALA A 289 -40.70 2.54 6.15
C ALA A 289 -39.41 2.43 7.00
N ALA A 290 -39.47 3.18 8.11
CA ALA A 290 -38.88 2.89 9.42
C ALA A 290 -37.35 2.99 9.58
N ALA A 291 -36.95 4.17 10.05
CA ALA A 291 -35.75 4.36 10.86
C ALA A 291 -35.74 3.37 12.03
N ALA A 292 -34.78 2.45 12.02
CA ALA A 292 -34.38 1.70 13.20
C ALA A 292 -33.09 2.33 13.74
N ASP A 293 -33.25 2.99 14.88
CA ASP A 293 -32.20 3.49 15.76
C ASP A 293 -31.20 2.36 16.09
N ALA A 294 -29.93 2.59 15.77
CA ALA A 294 -28.80 1.75 16.17
C ALA A 294 -27.79 2.61 16.93
N GLY A 295 -28.17 3.03 18.14
CA GLY A 295 -27.25 3.54 19.14
C GLY A 295 -26.18 2.50 19.49
N ALA A 296 -24.98 2.66 18.93
CA ALA A 296 -23.80 1.92 19.35
C ALA A 296 -23.27 2.51 20.67
N THR A 297 -23.61 1.90 21.81
CA THR A 297 -22.99 2.21 23.10
C THR A 297 -21.58 1.65 23.13
N ALA A 298 -20.57 2.48 22.85
CA ALA A 298 -19.18 2.19 23.18
C ALA A 298 -19.05 2.13 24.71
N ALA A 299 -18.61 1.00 25.26
CA ALA A 299 -18.26 0.92 26.67
C ALA A 299 -17.15 1.94 26.97
N ALA A 300 -17.42 2.86 27.89
CA ALA A 300 -16.57 4.00 28.20
C ALA A 300 -15.24 3.56 28.82
N ALA A 301 -14.21 3.42 27.99
CA ALA A 301 -12.84 3.48 28.48
C ALA A 301 -12.59 4.91 29.02
N PRO A 302 -12.01 5.08 30.22
CA PRO A 302 -11.77 6.40 30.78
C PRO A 302 -10.86 7.22 29.85
N LEU A 303 -11.26 8.46 29.58
CA LEU A 303 -10.48 9.43 28.82
C LEU A 303 -9.11 9.67 29.48
N PRO A 304 -8.06 10.02 28.71
CA PRO A 304 -6.76 10.36 29.29
C PRO A 304 -6.88 11.56 30.24
N GLU A 305 -5.98 11.66 31.22
CA GLU A 305 -5.81 12.89 31.99
C GLU A 305 -5.24 14.00 31.10
N ARG A 306 -5.71 15.24 31.30
CA ARG A 306 -5.24 16.41 30.55
C ARG A 306 -3.97 16.95 31.22
N ALA A 307 -2.82 16.78 30.59
CA ALA A 307 -1.56 17.35 31.08
C ALA A 307 -0.68 17.82 29.92
N GLU A 308 -0.34 19.12 29.89
CA GLU A 308 0.65 19.68 28.94
C GLU A 308 1.55 20.75 29.58
N SER A 309 2.47 20.30 30.43
CA SER A 309 3.81 20.87 30.51
C SER A 309 4.77 19.74 30.91
N VAL A 310 5.69 19.39 30.02
CA VAL A 310 6.75 18.41 30.32
C VAL A 310 7.91 19.17 30.97
N PRO A 311 8.32 18.84 32.22
CA PRO A 311 9.46 19.48 32.86
C PRO A 311 10.71 19.32 31.98
N ALA A 312 11.54 20.37 31.88
CA ALA A 312 12.78 20.31 31.10
C ALA A 312 13.72 19.18 31.56
N SER A 313 13.63 18.78 32.84
CA SER A 313 14.39 17.70 33.46
C SER A 313 13.92 16.29 33.08
N GLN A 314 12.74 16.13 32.48
CA GLN A 314 12.26 14.81 32.08
C GLN A 314 12.99 14.36 30.79
N PRO A 315 13.70 13.22 30.81
CA PRO A 315 14.38 12.71 29.64
C PRO A 315 13.37 12.33 28.54
N ASN A 316 13.70 12.65 27.30
CA ASN A 316 12.95 12.32 26.08
C ASN A 316 13.88 11.78 24.99
N ASP A 317 13.34 11.47 23.79
CA ASP A 317 14.11 10.91 22.67
C ASP A 317 15.36 11.75 22.32
N GLU A 318 15.27 13.09 22.35
CA GLU A 318 16.43 13.98 22.13
C GLU A 318 17.57 13.76 23.13
N ASN A 319 17.28 13.31 24.35
CA ASN A 319 18.31 13.07 25.39
C ASN A 319 19.11 11.78 25.14
N PHE A 320 18.63 10.87 24.29
CA PHE A 320 19.32 9.61 23.97
C PHE A 320 20.07 9.67 22.63
N TRP A 321 20.01 10.80 21.95
CA TRP A 321 20.47 10.92 20.57
C TRP A 321 21.98 11.19 20.49
N THR A 322 22.65 10.38 19.66
CA THR A 322 24.00 10.66 19.17
C THR A 322 23.92 10.79 17.67
N GLU A 323 24.26 11.97 17.12
CA GLU A 323 24.31 12.18 15.68
C GLU A 323 25.37 11.24 15.05
N VAL A 324 24.97 10.53 14.01
CA VAL A 324 25.85 9.69 13.19
C VAL A 324 25.94 10.31 11.80
N SER A 325 27.13 10.74 11.42
CA SER A 325 27.44 11.32 10.11
C SER A 325 28.16 10.32 9.20
N GLU A 326 28.23 10.63 7.90
CA GLU A 326 28.98 9.84 6.92
C GLU A 326 30.46 9.67 7.30
N ASP A 327 31.07 10.65 7.96
CA ASP A 327 32.47 10.60 8.42
C ASP A 327 32.64 9.62 9.59
N ASP A 328 31.63 9.53 10.48
CA ASP A 328 31.66 8.62 11.62
C ASP A 328 31.57 7.16 11.14
N LEU A 329 30.72 6.88 10.14
CA LEU A 329 30.62 5.56 9.51
C LEU A 329 31.90 5.18 8.75
N ALA A 330 32.53 6.14 8.07
CA ALA A 330 33.82 5.91 7.40
C ALA A 330 34.92 5.57 8.42
N ALA A 331 34.99 6.30 9.54
CA ALA A 331 35.94 6.04 10.62
C ALA A 331 35.70 4.68 11.30
N GLU A 332 34.44 4.26 11.50
CA GLU A 332 34.11 2.92 12.03
C GLU A 332 34.52 1.79 11.07
N ALA A 333 34.30 1.98 9.76
CA ALA A 333 34.70 1.02 8.73
C ALA A 333 36.23 0.86 8.65
N GLU A 334 36.99 1.95 8.77
CA GLU A 334 38.45 1.94 8.83
C GLU A 334 39.00 1.24 10.08
N ASN A 335 38.27 1.30 11.20
CA ASN A 335 38.66 0.66 12.47
C ASN A 335 38.32 -0.83 12.56
N GLY A 336 37.77 -1.45 11.50
CA GLY A 336 37.52 -2.90 11.43
C GLY A 336 36.47 -3.44 12.41
N LEU A 337 35.74 -2.57 13.10
CA LEU A 337 34.64 -2.93 14.00
C LEU A 337 33.35 -3.03 13.19
N SER A 338 33.09 -4.20 12.60
CA SER A 338 31.76 -4.51 12.06
C SER A 338 30.80 -4.75 13.23
N GLY A 339 30.33 -3.67 13.86
CA GLY A 339 29.28 -3.70 14.87
C GLY A 339 28.04 -4.38 14.30
N GLY A 340 27.64 -5.49 14.91
CA GLY A 340 26.60 -6.38 14.40
C GLY A 340 25.31 -5.64 14.04
N ILE A 341 25.08 -5.46 12.74
CA ILE A 341 23.78 -5.13 12.18
C ILE A 341 22.94 -6.39 12.37
N LEU A 342 21.98 -6.33 13.29
CA LEU A 342 21.00 -7.38 13.54
C LEU A 342 20.40 -7.82 12.19
N ALA A 343 20.46 -9.13 11.92
CA ALA A 343 19.88 -9.75 10.75
C ALA A 343 18.34 -9.56 10.79
N GLY A 344 17.84 -8.63 9.95
CA GLY A 344 16.43 -8.25 9.82
C GLY A 344 16.25 -6.73 9.91
N GLY A 345 16.34 -6.03 8.77
CA GLY A 345 16.16 -4.57 8.70
C GLY A 345 14.73 -4.13 9.03
N ALA A 346 14.56 -2.89 9.48
CA ALA A 346 13.23 -2.31 9.67
C ALA A 346 12.46 -2.32 8.35
N THR A 347 11.16 -2.57 8.41
CA THR A 347 10.29 -2.69 7.23
C THR A 347 9.15 -1.70 7.30
N TRP A 348 8.55 -1.43 6.15
CA TRP A 348 7.35 -0.59 6.06
C TRP A 348 6.11 -1.45 5.99
N ALA A 349 5.14 -1.19 6.87
CA ALA A 349 3.92 -1.96 6.92
C ALA A 349 3.09 -1.78 5.63
N PRO A 350 2.32 -2.80 5.22
CA PRO A 350 1.34 -2.66 4.15
C PRO A 350 0.32 -1.54 4.43
N ASP A 351 -0.11 -0.85 3.38
CA ASP A 351 -0.95 0.35 3.49
C ASP A 351 -2.24 0.16 4.30
N ASN A 352 -2.85 -1.02 4.28
CA ASN A 352 -4.08 -1.33 5.01
C ASN A 352 -3.90 -1.39 6.55
N VAL A 353 -2.67 -1.62 7.02
CA VAL A 353 -2.31 -1.67 8.44
C VAL A 353 -1.40 -0.52 8.87
N GLN A 354 -0.85 0.24 7.92
CA GLN A 354 -0.02 1.41 8.17
C GLN A 354 -0.90 2.64 8.48
N PRO A 355 -0.66 3.37 9.58
CA PRO A 355 -1.55 4.43 10.05
C PRO A 355 -1.72 5.64 9.11
N ASP A 356 -0.71 5.99 8.32
CA ASP A 356 -0.75 7.11 7.36
C ASP A 356 -1.44 6.77 6.03
N TYR A 357 -1.71 5.49 5.75
CA TYR A 357 -2.31 5.05 4.48
C TYR A 357 -3.63 4.29 4.65
N ALA A 358 -3.87 3.66 5.80
CA ALA A 358 -5.03 2.82 6.01
C ALA A 358 -6.34 3.62 5.87
N HIS A 359 -6.34 4.87 6.31
CA HIS A 359 -7.48 5.77 6.18
C HIS A 359 -7.82 6.11 4.72
N LEU A 360 -6.96 5.81 3.74
CA LEU A 360 -7.18 6.05 2.31
C LEU A 360 -7.69 4.80 1.57
N GLY A 361 -8.00 3.72 2.29
CA GLY A 361 -8.49 2.46 1.74
C GLY A 361 -7.44 1.35 1.63
N GLY A 362 -6.18 1.61 2.00
CA GLY A 362 -5.19 0.56 2.26
C GLY A 362 -4.62 -0.22 1.06
N ASN A 363 -5.05 0.06 -0.17
CA ASN A 363 -4.53 -0.55 -1.41
C ASN A 363 -4.21 0.55 -2.44
N LEU A 364 -3.28 1.44 -2.08
CA LEU A 364 -2.98 2.60 -2.91
C LEU A 364 -2.00 2.18 -4.00
N LEU A 365 -2.24 2.70 -5.22
CA LEU A 365 -1.22 2.68 -6.28
C LEU A 365 0.08 3.28 -5.74
N GLN A 366 1.22 2.70 -6.10
CA GLN A 366 2.55 3.16 -5.72
C GLN A 366 3.42 3.37 -6.97
N ASN A 367 4.49 4.14 -6.82
CA ASN A 367 5.46 4.50 -7.85
C ASN A 367 4.82 5.24 -9.04
N ALA A 368 3.70 5.93 -8.79
CA ALA A 368 3.04 6.75 -9.79
C ALA A 368 3.57 8.18 -9.70
N SER A 369 4.02 8.70 -10.84
CA SER A 369 4.49 10.08 -10.94
C SER A 369 3.32 11.06 -11.06
N PHE A 370 3.45 12.25 -10.46
CA PHE A 370 2.47 13.33 -10.52
C PHE A 370 3.13 14.70 -10.41
N ALA A 371 2.47 15.72 -10.97
CA ALA A 371 2.93 17.11 -10.88
C ALA A 371 2.30 17.77 -9.64
N LEU A 372 3.13 18.21 -8.69
CA LEU A 372 2.65 18.90 -7.49
C LEU A 372 2.56 20.40 -7.75
N LYS A 373 1.41 21.01 -7.41
CA LYS A 373 1.23 22.45 -7.44
C LYS A 373 0.71 23.01 -6.11
N ALA A 374 0.77 24.33 -5.95
CA ALA A 374 0.27 25.03 -4.77
C ALA A 374 -1.22 24.77 -4.52
N GLU A 375 -2.02 24.61 -5.58
CA GLU A 375 -3.46 24.32 -5.45
C GLU A 375 -3.71 22.95 -4.80
N ASP A 376 -2.81 21.97 -4.98
CA ASP A 376 -2.92 20.66 -4.35
C ASP A 376 -2.68 20.76 -2.84
N LEU A 377 -1.67 21.55 -2.43
CA LEU A 377 -1.37 21.81 -1.02
C LEU A 377 -2.49 22.62 -0.35
N GLN A 378 -3.04 23.59 -1.06
CA GLN A 378 -4.18 24.38 -0.59
C GLN A 378 -5.44 23.52 -0.42
N LEU A 379 -5.71 22.63 -1.39
CA LEU A 379 -6.80 21.66 -1.29
C LEU A 379 -6.57 20.74 -0.08
N LEU A 380 -5.38 20.17 0.07
CA LEU A 380 -5.09 19.30 1.21
C LEU A 380 -5.24 20.02 2.55
N ALA A 381 -4.75 21.25 2.68
CA ALA A 381 -4.95 22.04 3.90
C ALA A 381 -6.43 22.26 4.20
N GLN A 382 -7.23 22.59 3.18
CA GLN A 382 -8.68 22.75 3.31
C GLN A 382 -9.39 21.44 3.65
N LEU A 383 -9.01 20.32 3.04
CA LEU A 383 -9.59 19.00 3.30
C LEU A 383 -9.24 18.45 4.68
N ASN A 384 -8.24 19.03 5.33
CA ASN A 384 -7.83 18.66 6.68
C ASN A 384 -8.22 19.67 7.76
N ASP A 385 -8.95 20.72 7.40
CA ASP A 385 -9.28 21.83 8.30
C ASP A 385 -8.04 22.40 9.00
N PHE A 386 -6.93 22.50 8.28
CA PHE A 386 -5.68 23.05 8.78
C PHE A 386 -5.71 24.57 8.78
N ASP A 387 -5.55 25.17 9.96
CA ASP A 387 -5.40 26.62 10.09
C ASP A 387 -3.97 27.08 9.77
N LEU A 388 -3.82 27.65 8.58
CA LEU A 388 -2.55 28.21 8.09
C LEU A 388 -2.43 29.74 8.32
N SER A 389 -3.37 30.38 9.01
CA SER A 389 -3.33 31.84 9.25
C SER A 389 -2.04 32.27 9.95
N GLY A 390 -1.58 31.49 10.93
CA GLY A 390 -0.34 31.74 11.67
C GLY A 390 0.97 31.37 10.95
N ALA A 391 0.93 30.89 9.70
CA ALA A 391 2.13 30.56 8.93
C ALA A 391 2.79 31.78 8.25
N GLY A 392 2.06 32.90 8.17
CA GLY A 392 2.40 33.97 7.23
C GLY A 392 2.37 33.45 5.79
N ASP A 393 3.31 33.93 4.97
CA ASP A 393 3.44 33.52 3.56
C ASP A 393 4.08 32.12 3.39
N THR A 394 4.90 31.67 4.35
CA THR A 394 5.74 30.47 4.19
C THR A 394 5.20 29.30 5.00
N VAL A 395 4.80 28.24 4.31
CA VAL A 395 4.42 26.96 4.92
C VAL A 395 5.49 25.93 4.60
N LEU A 396 5.98 25.25 5.62
CA LEU A 396 6.78 24.04 5.44
C LEU A 396 5.82 22.87 5.23
N PHE A 397 6.18 21.93 4.37
CA PHE A 397 5.40 20.71 4.22
C PHE A 397 6.29 19.49 4.03
N GLY A 398 5.82 18.33 4.48
CA GLY A 398 6.47 17.05 4.27
C GLY A 398 5.50 16.10 3.58
N LEU A 399 5.98 15.36 2.58
CA LEU A 399 5.23 14.26 1.99
C LEU A 399 5.98 12.96 2.29
N ARG A 400 5.49 12.24 3.29
CA ARG A 400 5.98 10.91 3.68
C ARG A 400 5.75 9.93 2.54
N GLY A 401 6.77 9.14 2.19
CA GLY A 401 6.68 8.20 1.07
C GLY A 401 6.49 8.92 -0.27
N CYS A 402 7.37 9.85 -0.56
CA CYS A 402 7.35 10.63 -1.79
C CYS A 402 8.79 10.86 -2.27
N GLY A 403 9.06 10.63 -3.55
CA GLY A 403 10.37 10.88 -4.16
C GLY A 403 10.31 12.06 -5.12
N VAL A 404 11.45 12.74 -5.31
CA VAL A 404 11.62 13.75 -6.36
C VAL A 404 11.99 13.05 -7.67
N VAL A 405 11.19 13.22 -8.72
CA VAL A 405 11.53 12.78 -10.08
C VAL A 405 12.14 13.93 -10.86
N LYS A 406 11.52 15.12 -10.78
CA LYS A 406 12.05 16.39 -11.25
C LYS A 406 11.80 17.43 -10.16
N ASP A 407 12.84 18.16 -9.79
CA ASP A 407 12.73 19.16 -8.74
C ASP A 407 11.97 20.42 -9.23
N HIS A 408 11.92 21.41 -8.36
CA HIS A 408 11.18 22.65 -8.56
C HIS A 408 11.84 23.61 -9.56
N THR A 409 13.02 23.28 -10.11
CA THR A 409 13.68 24.11 -11.13
C THR A 409 13.09 23.94 -12.52
N VAL A 410 12.28 22.89 -12.74
CA VAL A 410 11.66 22.63 -14.04
C VAL A 410 10.44 23.51 -14.28
N SER A 411 10.26 23.94 -15.53
CA SER A 411 9.09 24.70 -15.95
C SER A 411 7.81 23.90 -15.71
N GLY A 412 6.86 24.49 -14.96
CA GLY A 412 5.58 23.85 -14.61
C GLY A 412 5.50 23.28 -13.19
N GLY A 413 6.60 23.33 -12.42
CA GLY A 413 6.66 22.88 -11.04
C GLY A 413 7.21 21.44 -10.88
N PRO A 414 7.41 20.99 -9.64
CA PRO A 414 8.05 19.70 -9.37
C PRO A 414 7.21 18.50 -9.81
N ILE A 415 7.88 17.48 -10.33
CA ILE A 415 7.31 16.16 -10.59
C ILE A 415 7.79 15.20 -9.51
N LEU A 416 6.83 14.61 -8.81
CA LEU A 416 7.07 13.73 -7.67
C LEU A 416 6.58 12.32 -7.99
N MET A 417 7.01 11.34 -7.20
CA MET A 417 6.55 9.96 -7.27
C MET A 417 6.10 9.50 -5.89
N ASP A 418 4.88 8.97 -5.78
CA ASP A 418 4.48 8.35 -4.52
C ASP A 418 5.21 7.02 -4.34
N GLN A 419 5.72 6.76 -3.14
CA GLN A 419 6.49 5.56 -2.83
C GLN A 419 6.30 5.21 -1.35
N ARG A 420 6.99 4.19 -0.84
CA ARG A 420 6.97 3.88 0.59
C ARG A 420 8.35 4.11 1.22
N PRO A 421 8.39 4.66 2.44
CA PRO A 421 9.62 4.69 3.21
C PRO A 421 10.18 3.28 3.43
N ASP A 422 11.47 3.18 3.72
CA ASP A 422 12.15 1.91 4.02
C ASP A 422 13.03 1.99 5.27
N HIS A 423 12.99 3.11 6.00
CA HIS A 423 13.84 3.42 7.16
C HIS A 423 15.35 3.39 6.89
N ASN A 424 15.78 3.24 5.64
CA ASN A 424 17.19 3.09 5.28
C ASN A 424 17.68 4.27 4.43
N THR A 425 16.91 4.65 3.41
CA THR A 425 17.22 5.75 2.51
C THR A 425 16.19 6.88 2.60
N PRO A 426 16.55 8.13 2.30
CA PRO A 426 15.60 9.25 2.27
C PRO A 426 14.56 9.07 1.14
N ARG A 427 13.39 8.51 1.47
CA ARG A 427 12.29 8.24 0.53
C ARG A 427 11.06 9.12 0.72
N CYS A 428 11.26 10.28 1.33
CA CYS A 428 10.26 11.31 1.53
C CYS A 428 10.74 12.62 0.88
N ILE A 429 9.90 13.64 0.92
CA ILE A 429 10.33 15.02 0.62
C ILE A 429 9.92 15.94 1.75
N ILE A 430 10.70 17.01 1.91
CA ILE A 430 10.30 18.21 2.64
C ILE A 430 10.38 19.37 1.67
N GLY A 431 9.43 20.28 1.75
CA GLY A 431 9.30 21.40 0.84
C GLY A 431 8.87 22.69 1.51
N VAL A 432 8.94 23.76 0.72
CA VAL A 432 8.55 25.11 1.08
C VAL A 432 7.47 25.57 0.10
N TRP A 433 6.33 25.98 0.65
CA TRP A 433 5.24 26.58 -0.11
C TRP A 433 5.13 28.06 0.25
N LYS A 434 5.37 28.93 -0.74
CA LYS A 434 5.13 30.37 -0.67
C LYS A 434 3.72 30.64 -1.17
N ARG A 435 2.82 31.02 -0.26
CA ARG A 435 1.38 31.08 -0.53
C ARG A 435 1.01 32.24 -1.44
N ALA A 436 1.66 33.39 -1.29
CA ALA A 436 1.39 34.58 -2.08
C ALA A 436 1.79 34.42 -3.55
N THR A 437 2.90 33.73 -3.81
CA THR A 437 3.41 33.52 -5.18
C THR A 437 2.97 32.18 -5.79
N GLY A 438 2.44 31.26 -4.98
CA GLY A 438 2.17 29.88 -5.40
C GLY A 438 3.42 29.05 -5.66
N THR A 439 4.60 29.49 -5.22
CA THR A 439 5.86 28.79 -5.45
C THR A 439 5.97 27.56 -4.53
N VAL A 440 6.31 26.41 -5.11
CA VAL A 440 6.51 25.15 -4.40
C VAL A 440 7.92 24.65 -4.66
N SER A 441 8.74 24.61 -3.61
CA SER A 441 10.10 24.05 -3.62
C SER A 441 10.12 22.73 -2.87
N VAL A 442 10.83 21.72 -3.38
CA VAL A 442 10.88 20.36 -2.82
C VAL A 442 12.31 19.86 -2.74
N PHE A 443 12.63 19.12 -1.68
CA PHE A 443 13.95 18.62 -1.37
C PHE A 443 13.88 17.16 -0.90
N PRO A 444 14.81 16.29 -1.32
CA PRO A 444 14.86 14.89 -0.88
C PRO A 444 15.09 14.82 0.63
N ALA A 445 14.32 13.97 1.30
CA ALA A 445 14.23 13.94 2.76
C ALA A 445 13.82 12.56 3.29
N SER A 446 13.90 12.37 4.60
CA SER A 446 13.18 11.31 5.31
C SER A 446 12.26 11.95 6.33
N THR A 447 11.01 11.50 6.39
CA THR A 447 10.06 11.89 7.43
C THR A 447 9.76 10.75 8.41
N VAL A 448 10.66 9.77 8.47
CA VAL A 448 10.58 8.55 9.27
C VAL A 448 11.94 8.31 9.91
N PRO A 449 12.01 7.60 11.05
CA PRO A 449 13.27 7.33 11.72
C PRO A 449 14.14 6.36 10.91
N ASN A 450 15.45 6.37 11.20
CA ASN A 450 16.37 5.38 10.64
C ASN A 450 16.12 4.00 11.26
N GLN A 451 16.41 2.93 10.53
CA GLN A 451 16.20 1.55 11.00
C GLN A 451 16.85 1.24 12.35
N ALA A 452 18.01 1.85 12.67
CA ALA A 452 18.67 1.68 13.95
C ALA A 452 17.81 2.23 15.11
N ALA A 453 17.07 3.31 14.89
CA ALA A 453 16.14 3.87 15.86
C ALA A 453 14.92 2.98 16.10
N VAL A 454 14.39 2.37 15.03
CA VAL A 454 13.27 1.41 15.14
C VAL A 454 13.72 0.22 15.99
N ALA A 455 14.91 -0.31 15.72
CA ALA A 455 15.50 -1.40 16.51
C ALA A 455 15.81 -0.99 17.95
N LEU A 456 16.27 0.26 18.17
CA LEU A 456 16.59 0.78 19.50
C LEU A 456 15.35 0.81 20.39
N TYR A 457 14.25 1.41 19.93
CA TYR A 457 13.01 1.47 20.72
C TYR A 457 12.45 0.08 21.02
N LYS A 458 12.50 -0.84 20.04
CA LYS A 458 12.11 -2.24 20.26
C LYS A 458 12.95 -2.89 21.37
N ARG A 459 14.27 -2.70 21.33
CA ARG A 459 15.23 -3.36 22.22
C ARG A 459 15.11 -2.90 23.67
N ASN A 460 14.99 -1.59 23.92
CA ASN A 460 15.12 -1.04 25.27
C ASN A 460 14.19 0.14 25.58
N ARG A 461 13.25 0.47 24.68
CA ARG A 461 12.31 1.60 24.82
C ARG A 461 12.98 2.97 24.97
N SER A 462 14.25 3.12 24.60
CA SER A 462 14.99 4.38 24.80
C SER A 462 14.53 5.49 23.86
N ALA A 463 14.62 5.28 22.55
CA ALA A 463 14.21 6.28 21.57
C ALA A 463 13.96 5.64 20.19
N GLY A 464 13.09 6.29 19.41
CA GLY A 464 12.59 5.75 18.15
C GLY A 464 11.08 5.93 18.08
N ASN A 465 10.63 6.80 17.18
CA ASN A 465 9.21 7.08 16.98
C ASN A 465 8.92 7.52 15.55
N ILE A 466 7.63 7.53 15.19
CA ILE A 466 7.15 8.22 14.00
C ILE A 466 6.11 9.27 14.39
N LEU A 467 6.37 10.52 14.00
CA LEU A 467 5.43 11.63 14.18
C LEU A 467 4.15 11.40 13.36
N ALA A 468 2.98 11.63 13.96
CA ALA A 468 1.71 11.52 13.27
C ALA A 468 1.59 12.54 12.12
N THR A 469 0.95 12.15 11.00
CA THR A 469 0.57 13.11 9.95
C THR A 469 -0.42 14.15 10.49
N GLY A 470 -0.30 15.39 10.04
CA GLY A 470 -1.01 16.51 10.63
C GLY A 470 -0.35 17.87 10.37
N LEU A 471 -0.86 18.89 11.04
CA LEU A 471 -0.27 20.22 11.07
C LEU A 471 0.44 20.45 12.42
N HIS A 472 1.72 20.77 12.34
CA HIS A 472 2.59 20.97 13.49
C HIS A 472 3.19 22.38 13.50
N SER A 473 3.57 22.87 14.68
CA SER A 473 4.24 24.17 14.84
C SER A 473 5.69 23.99 15.21
N TYR A 474 6.55 24.66 14.44
CA TYR A 474 8.00 24.64 14.61
C TYR A 474 8.53 26.05 14.87
N VAL A 475 9.71 26.12 15.47
CA VAL A 475 10.42 27.37 15.76
C VAL A 475 11.85 27.26 15.24
N CYS A 476 12.34 28.26 14.51
CA CYS A 476 13.73 28.26 14.06
C CYS A 476 14.69 28.38 15.26
N GLY A 477 15.74 27.57 15.27
CA GLY A 477 16.74 27.58 16.32
C GLY A 477 17.82 26.53 16.13
N PRO A 478 18.78 26.44 17.06
CA PRO A 478 19.84 25.46 16.99
C PRO A 478 19.33 24.06 17.40
N HIS A 479 19.63 23.07 16.58
CA HIS A 479 19.54 21.67 16.97
C HIS A 479 20.78 21.32 17.79
N ILE A 480 20.61 21.09 19.10
CA ILE A 480 21.71 20.86 20.04
C ILE A 480 21.65 19.43 20.53
N THR A 481 22.63 18.63 20.13
CA THR A 481 22.76 17.20 20.47
C THR A 481 24.23 16.90 20.84
N SER A 482 24.86 15.86 20.28
CA SER A 482 26.32 15.69 20.27
C SER A 482 27.05 16.78 19.47
N ARG A 483 26.38 17.42 18.51
CA ARG A 483 26.87 18.60 17.78
C ARG A 483 25.77 19.68 17.78
N THR A 484 26.17 20.93 17.51
CA THR A 484 25.22 22.05 17.35
C THR A 484 25.08 22.40 15.89
N THR A 485 23.86 22.26 15.36
CA THR A 485 23.51 22.70 14.00
C THR A 485 22.56 23.89 14.09
N PRO A 486 22.99 25.11 13.72
CA PRO A 486 22.15 26.31 13.78
C PRO A 486 21.12 26.34 12.64
N GLY A 487 20.09 27.19 12.78
CA GLY A 487 19.11 27.42 11.72
C GLY A 487 18.28 26.21 11.31
N CYS A 488 18.05 25.29 12.25
CA CYS A 488 17.12 24.16 12.14
C CYS A 488 15.69 24.59 12.52
N PHE A 489 14.72 23.71 12.28
CA PHE A 489 13.34 23.93 12.72
C PHE A 489 13.04 23.01 13.88
N LEU A 490 12.74 23.56 15.05
CA LEU A 490 12.59 22.79 16.27
C LEU A 490 11.12 22.56 16.59
N LEU A 491 10.74 21.33 16.96
CA LEU A 491 9.39 20.98 17.42
C LEU A 491 9.22 21.49 18.86
N ARG A 492 9.03 22.81 18.98
CA ARG A 492 9.04 23.57 20.24
C ARG A 492 7.90 24.57 20.32
N LYS A 493 7.64 25.04 21.53
CA LYS A 493 6.81 26.22 21.77
C LYS A 493 7.61 27.49 21.43
N PRO A 494 6.95 28.65 21.20
CA PRO A 494 7.65 29.91 20.88
C PRO A 494 8.65 30.35 21.95
N ASP A 495 8.43 29.96 23.21
CA ASP A 495 9.35 30.16 24.35
C ASP A 495 10.49 29.12 24.41
N MET A 496 10.68 28.34 23.33
CA MET A 496 11.65 27.25 23.19
C MET A 496 11.43 26.05 24.13
N SER A 497 10.35 26.04 24.92
CA SER A 497 10.03 24.90 25.77
C SER A 497 9.56 23.69 24.95
N LYS A 498 9.74 22.49 25.54
CA LYS A 498 9.39 21.22 24.92
C LYS A 498 7.90 21.21 24.52
N ARG A 499 7.61 20.74 23.31
CA ARG A 499 6.24 20.62 22.79
C ARG A 499 5.79 19.17 22.90
N VAL A 500 4.60 18.98 23.48
CA VAL A 500 3.92 17.68 23.50
C VAL A 500 3.22 17.47 22.16
N VAL A 501 3.34 16.28 21.60
CA VAL A 501 2.67 15.78 20.40
C VAL A 501 2.29 14.31 20.59
N VAL A 502 1.61 13.73 19.62
CA VAL A 502 1.37 12.29 19.57
C VAL A 502 2.32 11.66 18.55
N VAL A 503 3.03 10.62 19.00
CA VAL A 503 3.89 9.78 18.16
C VAL A 503 3.48 8.33 18.28
N ARG A 504 3.94 7.53 17.32
CA ARG A 504 3.75 6.07 17.34
C ARG A 504 5.07 5.36 17.55
N ARG A 505 5.03 4.26 18.30
CA ARG A 505 6.21 3.47 18.64
C ARG A 505 5.93 1.97 18.50
N SER A 506 6.69 1.26 17.67
CA SER A 506 6.54 -0.19 17.57
C SER A 506 7.26 -0.88 18.73
N THR A 507 6.58 -1.83 19.38
CA THR A 507 7.10 -2.48 20.59
C THR A 507 7.48 -3.94 20.41
N ASP A 508 6.93 -4.58 19.40
CA ASP A 508 6.84 -6.01 19.18
C ASP A 508 7.51 -6.44 17.88
N ASP A 509 7.55 -5.57 16.86
CA ASP A 509 8.24 -5.80 15.60
C ASP A 509 9.16 -4.63 15.19
N LEU A 510 9.59 -4.60 13.93
CA LEU A 510 10.42 -3.52 13.36
C LEU A 510 9.68 -2.76 12.26
N SER A 511 8.36 -2.60 12.41
CA SER A 511 7.47 -1.98 11.45
C SER A 511 6.39 -1.15 12.15
N TYR A 512 6.13 0.08 11.69
CA TYR A 512 5.09 0.90 12.30
C TYR A 512 3.69 0.53 11.80
N GLN A 513 2.81 0.09 12.70
CA GLN A 513 1.44 -0.37 12.40
C GLN A 513 0.40 0.30 13.28
N LYS A 514 -0.87 0.27 12.87
CA LYS A 514 -2.01 0.79 13.65
C LYS A 514 -2.15 0.16 15.04
N THR A 515 -1.63 -1.05 15.24
CA THR A 515 -1.65 -1.78 16.52
C THR A 515 -0.58 -1.32 17.50
N ASP A 516 0.41 -0.57 17.03
CA ASP A 516 1.49 -0.05 17.87
C ASP A 516 0.99 0.89 18.95
N ILE A 517 1.86 1.12 19.93
CA ILE A 517 1.57 2.06 21.00
C ILE A 517 1.54 3.50 20.46
N VAL A 518 0.58 4.24 21.00
CA VAL A 518 0.43 5.69 20.80
C VAL A 518 0.97 6.35 22.06
N ASP A 519 1.91 7.27 21.87
CA ASP A 519 2.60 7.95 22.97
C ASP A 519 2.41 9.47 22.84
N ARG A 520 1.77 10.07 23.85
CA ARG A 520 1.61 11.52 23.97
C ARG A 520 2.77 12.08 24.79
N CYS A 521 3.84 12.44 24.10
CA CYS A 521 5.10 12.85 24.72
C CYS A 521 5.69 14.11 24.05
N ALA A 522 6.84 14.56 24.54
CA ALA A 522 7.60 15.61 23.88
C ALA A 522 8.86 15.02 23.21
N PRO A 523 8.73 14.40 22.03
CA PRO A 523 9.79 13.61 21.40
C PRO A 523 10.94 14.50 20.90
N GLY A 524 10.63 15.72 20.46
CA GLY A 524 11.63 16.61 19.88
C GLY A 524 12.01 16.26 18.44
N ASP A 525 11.04 15.81 17.65
CA ASP A 525 11.23 15.47 16.23
C ASP A 525 11.45 16.74 15.39
N ASN A 526 12.67 17.28 15.48
CA ASN A 526 13.13 18.50 14.81
C ASN A 526 13.29 18.28 13.29
N ILE A 527 13.39 19.37 12.53
CA ILE A 527 13.78 19.35 11.12
C ILE A 527 15.22 19.85 10.97
N HIS A 528 16.11 18.98 10.47
CA HIS A 528 17.55 19.22 10.41
C HIS A 528 18.19 18.49 9.20
N PRO A 529 19.48 18.68 8.87
CA PRO A 529 20.10 17.94 7.77
C PRO A 529 20.25 16.45 8.09
N THR A 530 20.31 15.59 7.08
CA THR A 530 20.57 14.14 7.28
C THR A 530 21.95 13.86 7.89
N PHE A 531 22.89 14.80 7.72
CA PHE A 531 24.33 14.65 7.94
C PHE A 531 25.03 13.75 6.91
N PHE A 532 24.38 13.56 5.77
CA PHE A 532 24.89 12.87 4.60
C PHE A 532 24.81 13.80 3.40
N SER A 533 25.89 13.86 2.63
CA SER A 533 25.95 14.62 1.39
C SER A 533 25.09 14.03 0.26
N THR A 534 24.73 12.74 0.39
CA THR A 534 23.98 11.97 -0.60
C THR A 534 22.74 11.28 0.00
N MET A 535 21.98 10.58 -0.82
CA MET A 535 20.82 9.77 -0.40
C MET A 535 21.21 8.38 0.18
N ALA A 536 22.49 8.14 0.46
CA ALA A 536 22.97 6.83 0.93
C ALA A 536 22.46 6.46 2.33
N GLY A 537 22.06 7.45 3.14
CA GLY A 537 21.57 7.22 4.49
C GLY A 537 21.12 8.52 5.16
N PHE A 538 20.71 8.41 6.42
CA PHE A 538 20.33 9.55 7.25
C PHE A 538 20.35 9.20 8.73
N SER A 539 20.55 10.22 9.57
CA SER A 539 20.50 10.13 11.03
C SER A 539 19.18 10.67 11.57
N SER A 540 18.30 9.82 12.10
CA SER A 540 17.07 10.25 12.80
C SER A 540 16.51 9.19 13.77
N LEU A 541 16.13 9.60 15.00
CA LEU A 541 15.27 8.82 15.92
C LEU A 541 13.76 9.06 15.72
N GLY A 542 13.39 10.03 14.89
CA GLY A 542 12.01 10.53 14.76
C GLY A 542 11.96 11.91 14.11
N CYS A 543 13.07 12.67 14.16
CA CYS A 543 13.30 13.89 13.40
C CYS A 543 13.02 13.75 11.90
N GLN A 544 12.60 14.86 11.30
CA GLN A 544 12.41 14.99 9.85
C GLN A 544 13.71 15.52 9.25
N VAL A 545 14.29 14.83 8.28
CA VAL A 545 15.66 15.14 7.84
C VAL A 545 15.75 15.38 6.36
N VAL A 546 16.50 16.40 5.94
CA VAL A 546 16.69 16.77 4.53
C VAL A 546 18.13 16.51 4.13
N VAL A 547 18.32 15.92 2.95
CA VAL A 547 19.66 15.54 2.47
C VAL A 547 20.59 16.75 2.50
N GLY A 548 21.77 16.58 3.10
CA GLY A 548 22.75 17.65 3.28
C GLY A 548 23.48 17.56 4.61
N THR A 549 24.40 18.49 4.84
CA THR A 549 25.24 18.52 6.03
C THR A 549 25.37 19.94 6.59
N PHE A 550 25.83 20.01 7.84
CA PHE A 550 26.45 21.20 8.42
C PHE A 550 27.85 20.82 8.91
N LYS A 551 28.88 21.25 8.18
CA LYS A 551 30.29 20.96 8.48
C LYS A 551 31.09 22.25 8.41
N GLU A 552 32.04 22.43 9.32
CA GLU A 552 32.93 23.62 9.34
C GLU A 552 32.18 24.96 9.27
N GLY A 553 31.06 25.08 9.97
CA GLY A 553 30.25 26.30 9.97
C GLY A 553 29.51 26.57 8.65
N ARG A 554 29.33 25.57 7.78
CA ARG A 554 28.66 25.73 6.48
C ARG A 554 27.59 24.68 6.26
N HIS A 555 26.41 25.14 5.86
CA HIS A 555 25.30 24.30 5.40
C HIS A 555 25.48 23.92 3.93
N SER A 556 25.28 22.65 3.57
CA SER A 556 25.48 22.15 2.21
C SER A 556 24.32 21.28 1.70
N GLY A 557 24.29 21.07 0.38
CA GLY A 557 23.33 20.20 -0.29
C GLY A 557 21.88 20.72 -0.28
N PRO A 558 20.90 19.84 -0.53
CA PRO A 558 19.47 20.20 -0.52
C PRO A 558 19.00 20.89 0.77
N TRP A 559 19.60 20.58 1.93
CA TRP A 559 19.36 21.29 3.19
C TRP A 559 19.66 22.79 3.10
N SER A 560 20.81 23.16 2.52
CA SER A 560 21.19 24.57 2.32
C SER A 560 20.19 25.28 1.40
N GLU A 561 19.75 24.61 0.34
CA GLU A 561 18.76 25.15 -0.60
C GLU A 561 17.37 25.29 0.02
N LEU A 562 16.96 24.36 0.90
CA LEU A 562 15.73 24.52 1.69
C LEU A 562 15.78 25.77 2.56
N ARG A 563 16.90 26.01 3.25
CA ARG A 563 17.07 27.21 4.10
C ARG A 563 16.95 28.49 3.28
N LYS A 564 17.55 28.54 2.08
CA LYS A 564 17.40 29.66 1.14
C LYS A 564 15.95 29.81 0.66
N ALA A 565 15.26 28.73 0.33
CA ALA A 565 13.86 28.77 -0.11
C ALA A 565 12.92 29.28 0.98
N VAL A 566 13.22 29.00 2.25
CA VAL A 566 12.53 29.60 3.41
C VAL A 566 12.80 31.10 3.49
N GLY A 567 14.02 31.53 3.17
CA GLY A 567 14.45 32.94 3.16
C GLY A 567 15.62 33.22 4.10
N PHE A 568 16.28 32.20 4.64
CA PHE A 568 17.44 32.39 5.50
C PHE A 568 18.67 32.82 4.69
N THR A 569 19.36 33.84 5.19
CA THR A 569 20.53 34.46 4.55
C THR A 569 21.85 34.11 5.23
N ASP A 570 21.81 33.54 6.44
CA ASP A 570 22.98 33.18 7.24
C ASP A 570 22.84 31.77 7.87
N ASN A 571 23.76 31.42 8.77
CA ASN A 571 23.79 30.10 9.42
C ASN A 571 22.71 29.91 10.49
N ASP A 572 22.26 30.97 11.13
CA ASP A 572 21.32 30.92 12.26
C ASP A 572 19.87 31.00 11.81
N GLY A 573 19.63 31.52 10.60
CA GLY A 573 18.30 31.78 10.08
C GLY A 573 17.67 32.93 10.85
N GLU A 574 16.46 32.69 11.39
CA GLU A 574 15.77 33.67 12.22
C GLU A 574 15.33 32.99 13.53
N PRO A 575 16.20 32.91 14.56
CA PRO A 575 15.87 32.27 15.82
C PRO A 575 14.55 32.78 16.42
N GLY A 576 13.69 31.86 16.87
CA GLY A 576 12.36 32.19 17.39
C GLY A 576 11.28 32.35 16.33
N LYS A 577 11.62 32.44 15.04
CA LYS A 577 10.62 32.50 13.95
C LYS A 577 9.79 31.23 13.91
N GLN A 578 8.47 31.41 13.88
CA GLN A 578 7.52 30.31 13.87
C GLN A 578 7.20 29.87 12.45
N PHE A 579 7.01 28.55 12.30
CA PHE A 579 6.62 27.92 11.04
C PHE A 579 5.47 26.95 11.29
N ARG A 580 4.55 26.88 10.33
CA ARG A 580 3.61 25.77 10.23
C ARG A 580 4.21 24.70 9.33
N TYR A 581 4.19 23.46 9.82
CA TYR A 581 4.67 22.28 9.10
C TYR A 581 3.51 21.33 8.85
N MET A 582 3.09 21.23 7.58
CA MET A 582 2.04 20.30 7.14
C MET A 582 2.68 18.98 6.71
N LEU A 583 2.57 17.95 7.54
CA LEU A 583 3.07 16.61 7.26
C LEU A 583 1.92 15.70 6.78
N LEU A 584 1.96 15.33 5.51
CA LEU A 584 1.01 14.41 4.87
C LEU A 584 1.78 13.33 4.10
N THR A 585 1.11 12.52 3.28
CA THR A 585 1.75 11.48 2.47
C THR A 585 1.87 11.85 0.99
N GLY A 586 2.81 11.22 0.28
CA GLY A 586 2.91 11.31 -1.18
C GLY A 586 1.65 10.79 -1.88
N ALA A 587 0.95 9.81 -1.29
CA ALA A 587 -0.30 9.29 -1.82
C ALA A 587 -1.44 10.33 -1.75
N GLU A 588 -1.56 11.08 -0.65
CA GLU A 588 -2.55 12.16 -0.52
C GLU A 588 -2.28 13.28 -1.52
N ALA A 589 -1.02 13.68 -1.68
CA ALA A 589 -0.60 14.67 -2.66
C ALA A 589 -0.90 14.22 -4.10
N ARG A 590 -0.64 12.95 -4.43
CA ARG A 590 -0.99 12.39 -5.74
C ARG A 590 -2.49 12.39 -5.99
N LEU A 591 -3.30 12.01 -4.99
CA LEU A 591 -4.75 12.02 -5.10
C LEU A 591 -5.29 13.45 -5.29
N ALA A 592 -4.77 14.42 -4.55
CA ALA A 592 -5.12 15.83 -4.72
C ALA A 592 -4.74 16.34 -6.12
N SER A 593 -3.53 16.04 -6.58
CA SER A 593 -3.08 16.36 -7.95
C SER A 593 -4.00 15.74 -9.00
N LYS A 594 -4.43 14.49 -8.82
CA LYS A 594 -5.34 13.83 -9.75
C LYS A 594 -6.72 14.50 -9.75
N MET A 595 -7.28 14.82 -8.59
CA MET A 595 -8.55 15.56 -8.49
C MET A 595 -8.47 16.91 -9.20
N ARG A 596 -7.35 17.64 -9.07
CA ARG A 596 -7.14 18.89 -9.81
C ARG A 596 -7.11 18.66 -11.32
N ILE A 597 -6.33 17.68 -11.79
CA ILE A 597 -6.20 17.38 -13.23
C ILE A 597 -7.55 16.96 -13.84
N ASP A 598 -8.32 16.17 -13.10
CA ASP A 598 -9.63 15.68 -13.54
C ASP A 598 -10.74 16.73 -13.40
N GLY A 599 -10.46 17.92 -12.85
CA GLY A 599 -11.47 18.96 -12.61
C GLY A 599 -12.42 18.67 -11.44
N LEU A 600 -12.07 17.72 -10.57
CA LEU A 600 -12.88 17.24 -9.44
C LEU A 600 -12.46 17.85 -8.09
N ALA A 601 -11.56 18.82 -8.08
CA ALA A 601 -11.07 19.43 -6.84
C ALA A 601 -12.18 20.10 -6.02
N ALA A 602 -13.24 20.60 -6.66
CA ALA A 602 -14.40 21.22 -6.00
C ALA A 602 -15.59 20.25 -5.79
N ASP A 603 -15.51 19.01 -6.30
CA ASP A 603 -16.59 18.03 -6.20
C ASP A 603 -16.68 17.45 -4.77
N PRO A 604 -17.79 17.64 -4.04
CA PRO A 604 -17.90 17.19 -2.65
C PRO A 604 -17.72 15.69 -2.48
N LEU A 605 -18.19 14.88 -3.44
CA LEU A 605 -18.06 13.42 -3.39
C LEU A 605 -16.58 12.99 -3.51
N SER A 606 -15.86 13.56 -4.47
CA SER A 606 -14.43 13.33 -4.65
C SER A 606 -13.62 13.82 -3.45
N GLN A 607 -14.00 14.96 -2.85
CA GLN A 607 -13.35 15.50 -1.65
C GLN A 607 -13.51 14.59 -0.42
N ARG A 608 -14.58 13.79 -0.30
CA ARG A 608 -14.74 12.82 0.82
C ARG A 608 -13.52 11.90 0.94
N ARG A 609 -12.92 11.51 -0.19
CA ARG A 609 -11.77 10.60 -0.22
C ARG A 609 -10.54 11.13 0.55
N LEU A 610 -10.35 12.44 0.63
CA LEU A 610 -9.20 13.09 1.28
C LEU A 610 -9.57 13.93 2.51
N ARG A 611 -10.85 14.17 2.76
CA ARG A 611 -11.36 14.94 3.90
C ARG A 611 -11.02 14.23 5.22
N ARG A 612 -10.26 14.83 6.14
CA ARG A 612 -9.93 14.20 7.43
C ARG A 612 -9.91 15.23 8.57
N LEU A 613 -10.18 14.78 9.80
CA LEU A 613 -9.77 15.49 11.01
C LEU A 613 -8.64 14.69 11.66
N ARG A 614 -7.52 15.33 11.93
CA ARG A 614 -6.31 14.73 12.52
C ARG A 614 -5.56 15.79 13.33
N GLN A 615 -4.39 15.44 13.87
CA GLN A 615 -3.53 16.39 14.60
C GLN A 615 -3.40 17.72 13.83
N GLY A 616 -3.74 18.82 14.50
CA GLY A 616 -3.66 20.18 13.96
C GLY A 616 -4.87 20.65 13.13
N SER A 617 -5.88 19.81 12.90
CA SER A 617 -7.19 20.26 12.40
C SER A 617 -7.87 21.19 13.41
N SER A 618 -8.70 22.13 12.94
CA SER A 618 -9.44 23.05 13.82
C SER A 618 -10.79 23.51 13.26
N GLY A 619 -11.61 24.09 14.13
CA GLY A 619 -12.90 24.70 13.77
C GLY A 619 -14.11 23.80 14.08
N GLN A 620 -15.27 24.15 13.51
CA GLN A 620 -16.57 23.61 13.91
C GLN A 620 -16.67 22.08 13.85
N ARG A 621 -16.04 21.43 12.86
CA ARG A 621 -16.04 19.97 12.76
C ARG A 621 -15.21 19.32 13.87
N VAL A 622 -14.15 19.98 14.32
CA VAL A 622 -13.39 19.54 15.49
C VAL A 622 -14.20 19.73 16.77
N ASP A 623 -14.91 20.84 16.94
CA ASP A 623 -15.83 21.03 18.08
C ASP A 623 -16.86 19.89 18.16
N GLN A 624 -17.46 19.55 17.02
CA GLN A 624 -18.41 18.43 16.92
C GLN A 624 -17.75 17.10 17.26
N LEU A 625 -16.56 16.81 16.74
CA LEU A 625 -15.82 15.59 17.06
C LEU A 625 -15.47 15.51 18.55
N GLN A 626 -14.96 16.58 19.16
CA GLN A 626 -14.62 16.63 20.58
C GLN A 626 -15.85 16.43 21.46
N SER A 627 -17.01 16.99 21.06
CA SER A 627 -18.29 16.76 21.72
C SER A 627 -18.71 15.28 21.64
N LYS A 628 -18.56 14.63 20.48
CA LYS A 628 -18.86 13.19 20.31
C LYS A 628 -17.91 12.28 21.09
N LEU A 629 -16.65 12.70 21.23
CA LEU A 629 -15.66 12.05 22.10
C LEU A 629 -15.87 12.37 23.59
N GLN A 630 -16.83 13.23 23.93
CA GLN A 630 -17.18 13.64 25.30
C GLN A 630 -15.99 14.24 26.06
N LEU A 631 -15.16 15.03 25.38
CA LEU A 631 -14.07 15.72 26.04
C LEU A 631 -14.62 16.77 27.01
N ALA A 632 -14.07 16.82 28.22
CA ALA A 632 -14.55 17.74 29.27
C ALA A 632 -14.37 19.22 28.90
N GLU A 633 -13.34 19.53 28.12
CA GLU A 633 -12.98 20.89 27.72
C GLU A 633 -12.63 20.93 26.23
N PRO A 634 -13.64 20.93 25.33
CA PRO A 634 -13.43 21.11 23.90
C PRO A 634 -12.90 22.53 23.64
N ASP A 635 -11.89 22.62 22.77
CA ASP A 635 -11.20 23.86 22.43
C ASP A 635 -11.20 24.13 20.91
N GLY A 636 -11.90 23.29 20.13
CA GLY A 636 -11.98 23.39 18.68
C GLY A 636 -10.65 23.11 17.98
N GLN A 637 -9.68 22.51 18.67
CA GLN A 637 -8.36 22.17 18.15
C GLN A 637 -8.07 20.68 18.33
N MET A 638 -7.66 20.01 17.26
CA MET A 638 -7.12 18.65 17.33
C MET A 638 -5.68 18.69 17.84
N GLY A 639 -5.50 19.07 19.10
CA GLY A 639 -4.24 19.00 19.83
C GLY A 639 -3.88 17.58 20.27
N PRO A 640 -2.73 17.39 20.93
CA PRO A 640 -2.23 16.08 21.35
C PRO A 640 -3.23 15.29 22.22
N PHE A 641 -3.93 15.98 23.12
CA PHE A 641 -4.99 15.40 23.96
C PHE A 641 -6.17 14.85 23.15
N SER A 642 -6.68 15.64 22.20
CA SER A 642 -7.79 15.26 21.32
C SER A 642 -7.39 14.08 20.43
N THR A 643 -6.18 14.12 19.88
CA THR A 643 -5.62 13.05 19.04
C THR A 643 -5.46 11.75 19.81
N GLU A 644 -4.90 11.78 21.03
CA GLU A 644 -4.80 10.59 21.89
C GLU A 644 -6.18 10.03 22.27
N SER A 645 -7.14 10.91 22.58
CA SER A 645 -8.52 10.51 22.89
C SER A 645 -9.19 9.81 21.70
N LEU A 646 -8.98 10.30 20.49
CA LEU A 646 -9.43 9.63 19.26
C LEU A 646 -8.75 8.27 19.08
N HIS A 647 -7.46 8.15 19.36
CA HIS A 647 -6.76 6.87 19.31
C HIS A 647 -7.36 5.84 20.29
N LYS A 648 -7.62 6.25 21.53
CA LYS A 648 -8.26 5.39 22.53
C LYS A 648 -9.65 4.98 22.11
N PHE A 649 -10.45 5.91 21.59
CA PHE A 649 -11.77 5.62 21.07
C PHE A 649 -11.70 4.59 19.94
N GLN A 650 -10.85 4.80 18.93
CA GLN A 650 -10.68 3.87 17.81
C GLN A 650 -10.30 2.47 18.27
N THR A 651 -9.33 2.35 19.19
CA THR A 651 -8.86 1.06 19.72
C THR A 651 -9.91 0.34 20.56
N ALA A 652 -10.75 1.08 21.29
CA ALA A 652 -11.79 0.51 22.15
C ALA A 652 -13.01 -0.02 21.37
N ARG A 653 -13.12 0.27 20.07
CA ARG A 653 -14.26 -0.19 19.25
C ARG A 653 -14.24 -1.72 19.09
N GLN A 654 -15.42 -2.32 19.14
CA GLN A 654 -15.59 -3.74 18.87
C GLN A 654 -15.07 -4.08 17.46
N GLY A 655 -14.17 -5.07 17.37
CA GLY A 655 -13.56 -5.47 16.11
C GLY A 655 -12.47 -4.53 15.56
N ALA A 656 -12.05 -3.52 16.34
CA ALA A 656 -10.93 -2.65 15.96
C ALA A 656 -9.65 -3.44 15.71
N ARG A 657 -8.90 -3.04 14.69
CA ARG A 657 -7.58 -3.59 14.34
C ARG A 657 -6.52 -2.50 14.45
N GLY A 658 -6.43 -1.94 15.66
CA GLY A 658 -5.61 -0.78 15.97
C GLY A 658 -6.29 0.55 15.59
N SER A 659 -5.49 1.60 15.59
CA SER A 659 -5.93 2.99 15.43
C SER A 659 -4.94 3.78 14.58
N ASP A 660 -5.43 4.67 13.71
CA ASP A 660 -4.63 5.63 12.94
C ASP A 660 -4.68 7.06 13.51
N GLY A 661 -5.63 7.36 14.41
CA GLY A 661 -5.78 8.69 15.02
C GLY A 661 -6.39 9.71 14.06
N ILE A 662 -7.03 9.24 12.99
CA ILE A 662 -7.58 10.05 11.93
C ILE A 662 -9.07 9.79 11.84
N PHE A 663 -9.87 10.85 11.94
CA PHE A 663 -11.32 10.78 11.80
C PHE A 663 -11.72 11.10 10.35
N SER A 664 -12.36 10.16 9.67
CA SER A 664 -12.71 10.25 8.26
C SER A 664 -14.23 10.26 8.03
N PRO A 665 -14.72 10.72 6.86
CA PRO A 665 -16.14 10.64 6.50
C PRO A 665 -16.70 9.22 6.57
N GLU A 666 -15.91 8.21 6.22
CA GLU A 666 -16.31 6.79 6.30
C GLU A 666 -16.51 6.37 7.76
N MET A 667 -15.65 6.86 8.66
CA MET A 667 -15.80 6.61 10.10
C MET A 667 -17.00 7.36 10.68
N ASP A 668 -17.21 8.61 10.28
CA ASP A 668 -18.35 9.44 10.70
C ASP A 668 -19.68 8.80 10.31
N GLU A 669 -19.77 8.31 9.07
CA GLU A 669 -20.93 7.59 8.53
C GLU A 669 -21.17 6.27 9.28
N ALA A 670 -20.11 5.46 9.48
CA ALA A 670 -20.20 4.21 10.23
C ALA A 670 -20.63 4.39 11.70
N LEU A 671 -20.44 5.58 12.26
CA LEU A 671 -20.83 5.92 13.63
C LEU A 671 -22.16 6.68 13.71
N GLY A 672 -22.68 7.19 12.59
CA GLY A 672 -23.84 8.08 12.57
C GLY A 672 -23.62 9.39 13.33
N TRP A 673 -22.39 9.89 13.40
CA TRP A 673 -22.05 11.04 14.25
C TRP A 673 -22.40 12.38 13.59
N GLY A 674 -22.36 12.46 12.26
CA GLY A 674 -22.71 13.67 11.52
C GLY A 674 -21.73 14.82 11.75
N VAL A 675 -20.47 14.53 12.01
CA VAL A 675 -19.41 15.55 12.11
C VAL A 675 -19.14 16.19 10.75
N PHE A 676 -19.25 15.42 9.66
CA PHE A 676 -19.08 15.94 8.30
C PHE A 676 -20.42 16.28 7.62
N SER A 677 -21.57 16.06 8.28
CA SER A 677 -22.90 16.32 7.69
C SER A 677 -23.29 17.81 7.68
N THR A 678 -22.42 18.70 8.18
CA THR A 678 -22.57 20.15 8.01
C THR A 678 -21.96 20.64 6.70
N VAL A 679 -22.57 20.25 5.57
CA VAL A 679 -22.78 21.14 4.42
C VAL A 679 -24.13 20.77 3.83
N GLY A 680 -25.08 21.70 3.90
CA GLY A 680 -26.38 21.55 3.27
C GLY A 680 -26.24 21.33 1.76
N VAL A 681 -26.73 20.18 1.32
CA VAL A 681 -27.50 19.97 0.10
C VAL A 681 -28.70 19.12 0.49
#